data_AF-A0A925YGS3-F1
#
_entry.id   AF-A0A925YGS3-F1
#
_cell.length_a   1.000
_cell.length_b   1.000
_cell.length_c   1.000
_cell.angle_alpha   90.00
_cell.angle_beta   90.00
_cell.angle_gamma   90.00
#
_symmetry.space_group_name_H-M   'P 1'
#
loop_
_entity.id
_entity.type
_entity.pdbx_description
1 polymer ?
#
loop_
_entity_poly.entity_id
_entity_poly.type
_entity_poly.pdbx_seq_one_letter_code
_entity_poly.pdbx_strand_id
1 'polypeptide(L)'
;MLPRFRPFLITISALSGVFLLASTAHAFPPNDLAEAIKQSTDRDRRRIPLLVLNPEQTRMSWQDKSHLRLYELYREGNAKPPLTEVLPIFKRQIISCSSVQIIAPLQRITLNPYPGPPEEWARIGRERAARLLFASLSTAQWATASSTNGLGVADLQKQEQKAWFLSLIPEPFILQEMQYVEQGGTSTLLGANGEPNKVPVAPERVRVRVVRSMQWYYRSGPQSGYSSYGDVGSENRLPGQKFWMQASQPEGQETSESYRDRLKEAVQIEKPNRLQKGDLPFNTAPLFGKNIPLAGAKTLGDLVQRVAEATGVELYADRRLTGLPVTIIGSEDATVDAADLMKALCLATTGTIRKVTDPRNNDTVYLLAGDQDALMPPRLRLAEWASDVDALLNGEQTAFHKVARESGVVGGIGFAEDAAGKISDTVMQAAEERITDPNRYQRNDGFIPIPVSALPAEGQEKVRRDLERSREYASSNEAPLDQKNVYAQFSVQTQLLVPGYGAFSGPSLTSLDSLLKRKPAPPAPPRPAPPPGVITLPPPLQQFAALKIATKDDDEVETAAKWAARRGFCALFVRASLWEGGEPERLSRLATIGAKYGVKIYPVISLLRTPPAESAKKEAPHNLARARNVFGESLREYAYRRKDAPALLTNKYEADQIAPYRDTDWLDASDEAVQKTVAERLAALAKVPGIAGMIWENVAAPGTAISGYSWTSGSIAGRHAGFSDTLRVAFIRQENADPLDLPPYGNIGPYIDWSSGDTSPFMGNEWEVQERFRQHPAYRKDAATGTWKAEKSANSSDYNFAAAAWNTLVRERNRSWIGAIRKEAKLPDSLPIFVEGPTDQGYSLSQWTAPWAASDPLMPKEMGKEPLLPLTIRRESTPVSVRTGLSTQLIQRLGKGKKPAFSGLVIDLTAKPLDDGLSLLSPLAVVGK
;
A
#
# COMPACT_ATOMS: atom_id res chain seq x y z
N MET A 1 63.85 -7.67 -4.55
CA MET A 1 64.29 -9.06 -4.81
C MET A 1 63.45 -10.02 -3.96
N LEU A 2 63.12 -11.19 -4.50
CA LEU A 2 62.66 -12.40 -3.80
C LEU A 2 63.85 -13.41 -3.76
N PRO A 3 63.75 -14.64 -3.18
CA PRO A 3 62.80 -15.20 -2.19
C PRO A 3 63.58 -15.50 -0.86
N ARG A 4 63.28 -16.43 0.09
CA ARG A 4 62.34 -17.57 0.30
C ARG A 4 61.85 -17.53 1.78
N PHE A 5 60.77 -18.14 2.28
CA PHE A 5 59.93 -19.35 1.97
C PHE A 5 60.45 -20.72 2.47
N ARG A 6 59.67 -21.40 3.34
CA ARG A 6 59.45 -22.87 3.54
C ARG A 6 59.13 -23.22 5.02
N PRO A 7 58.50 -24.37 5.33
CA PRO A 7 57.32 -24.97 4.69
C PRO A 7 56.32 -25.59 5.71
N PHE A 8 55.18 -26.11 5.24
CA PHE A 8 54.58 -27.32 5.82
C PHE A 8 53.93 -28.16 4.71
N LEU A 9 53.97 -29.48 4.84
CA LEU A 9 53.38 -30.46 3.89
C LEU A 9 51.87 -30.61 4.18
N ILE A 10 50.95 -30.86 3.25
CA ILE A 10 50.90 -31.75 2.07
C ILE A 10 50.87 -33.25 2.43
N THR A 11 49.67 -33.83 2.39
CA THR A 11 49.48 -35.24 2.05
C THR A 11 48.55 -35.29 0.84
N ILE A 12 48.91 -36.07 -0.19
CA ILE A 12 48.16 -36.19 -1.44
C ILE A 12 47.31 -37.44 -1.41
N SER A 13 46.06 -37.33 -1.85
CA SER A 13 45.33 -38.42 -2.49
C SER A 13 44.37 -37.81 -3.51
N ALA A 14 44.61 -38.09 -4.78
CA ALA A 14 43.81 -37.59 -5.89
C ALA A 14 43.10 -38.76 -6.58
N LEU A 15 41.88 -38.53 -7.07
CA LEU A 15 41.36 -39.18 -8.28
C LEU A 15 40.06 -38.48 -8.75
N SER A 16 39.98 -38.26 -10.06
CA SER A 16 38.77 -38.10 -10.89
C SER A 16 37.69 -37.08 -10.49
N GLY A 17 37.54 -36.00 -11.27
CA GLY A 17 36.40 -35.08 -11.12
C GLY A 17 36.37 -33.82 -12.00
N VAL A 18 37.07 -33.78 -13.14
CA VAL A 18 37.09 -32.56 -13.99
C VAL A 18 35.84 -32.48 -14.87
N PHE A 19 34.94 -31.55 -14.55
CA PHE A 19 33.90 -31.08 -15.47
C PHE A 19 34.04 -29.56 -15.71
N LEU A 20 34.86 -29.20 -16.70
CA LEU A 20 34.89 -27.86 -17.28
C LEU A 20 33.71 -27.70 -18.25
N LEU A 21 32.57 -27.25 -17.75
CA LEU A 21 31.49 -26.77 -18.60
C LEU A 21 31.80 -25.34 -19.07
N ALA A 22 32.62 -25.23 -20.10
CA ALA A 22 32.64 -24.04 -20.94
C ALA A 22 31.27 -23.93 -21.63
N SER A 23 30.59 -22.79 -21.47
CA SER A 23 29.25 -22.56 -22.04
C SER A 23 29.33 -22.24 -23.54
N THR A 24 29.75 -23.22 -24.34
CA THR A 24 29.69 -23.15 -25.81
C THR A 24 28.24 -23.16 -26.26
N ALA A 25 27.67 -21.98 -26.48
CA ALA A 25 26.36 -21.85 -27.13
C ALA A 25 26.44 -22.44 -28.55
N HIS A 26 25.90 -23.63 -28.74
CA HIS A 26 25.72 -24.20 -30.07
C HIS A 26 24.57 -23.49 -30.78
N ALA A 27 24.75 -23.15 -32.05
CA ALA A 27 23.63 -22.83 -32.92
C ALA A 27 22.82 -24.12 -33.13
N PHE A 28 21.55 -24.10 -32.75
CA PHE A 28 20.65 -25.22 -33.01
C PHE A 28 20.19 -25.21 -34.47
N PRO A 29 20.06 -26.37 -35.14
CA PRO A 29 19.48 -26.43 -36.47
C PRO A 29 18.01 -25.95 -36.44
N PRO A 30 17.46 -25.37 -37.53
CA PRO A 30 16.25 -24.52 -37.47
C PRO A 30 14.91 -25.19 -37.08
N ASN A 31 14.89 -26.46 -36.68
CA ASN A 31 13.70 -27.32 -36.75
C ASN A 31 13.04 -27.71 -35.42
N ASP A 32 13.72 -27.62 -34.26
CA ASP A 32 13.17 -28.09 -32.98
C ASP A 32 12.82 -26.95 -31.99
N LEU A 33 11.81 -26.17 -32.40
CA LEU A 33 10.93 -25.38 -31.50
C LEU A 33 10.43 -26.21 -30.30
N ALA A 34 10.35 -27.53 -30.48
CA ALA A 34 10.11 -28.52 -29.44
C ALA A 34 11.03 -28.40 -28.21
N GLU A 35 12.34 -28.31 -28.42
CA GLU A 35 13.32 -28.39 -27.33
C GLU A 35 13.27 -27.10 -26.48
N ALA A 36 13.01 -25.96 -27.12
CA ALA A 36 12.74 -24.69 -26.46
C ALA A 36 11.46 -24.73 -25.59
N ILE A 37 10.37 -25.36 -26.07
CA ILE A 37 9.13 -25.47 -25.30
C ILE A 37 9.25 -26.52 -24.19
N LYS A 38 10.00 -27.61 -24.42
CA LYS A 38 10.33 -28.67 -23.47
C LYS A 38 11.14 -28.18 -22.26
N GLN A 39 11.98 -27.17 -22.45
CA GLN A 39 12.69 -26.47 -21.36
C GLN A 39 11.83 -25.39 -20.66
N SER A 40 10.67 -25.03 -21.21
CA SER A 40 9.76 -24.01 -20.64
C SER A 40 8.68 -24.65 -19.76
N THR A 41 8.44 -24.09 -18.57
CA THR A 41 7.32 -24.53 -17.71
C THR A 41 5.98 -24.08 -18.30
N ASP A 42 4.87 -24.69 -17.88
CA ASP A 42 3.54 -24.30 -18.37
C ASP A 42 3.14 -22.84 -18.03
N ARG A 43 3.84 -22.26 -17.04
CA ARG A 43 3.81 -20.84 -16.66
C ARG A 43 4.53 -19.95 -17.69
N ASP A 44 5.65 -20.44 -18.24
CA ASP A 44 6.47 -19.70 -19.20
C ASP A 44 5.91 -19.72 -20.62
N ARG A 45 5.31 -20.84 -21.03
CA ARG A 45 4.60 -21.02 -22.31
C ARG A 45 3.59 -19.90 -22.58
N ARG A 46 2.97 -19.37 -21.53
CA ARG A 46 1.98 -18.28 -21.60
C ARG A 46 2.59 -16.88 -21.83
N ARG A 47 3.90 -16.66 -21.62
CA ARG A 47 4.51 -15.30 -21.65
C ARG A 47 5.83 -15.12 -22.40
N ILE A 48 6.48 -16.17 -22.93
CA ILE A 48 7.66 -15.99 -23.80
C ILE A 48 7.25 -15.27 -25.11
N PRO A 49 7.94 -14.21 -25.56
CA PRO A 49 7.84 -13.71 -26.94
C PRO A 49 8.69 -14.60 -27.85
N LEU A 50 8.12 -15.17 -28.91
CA LEU A 50 8.82 -16.12 -29.77
C LEU A 50 8.71 -15.66 -31.23
N LEU A 51 9.84 -15.34 -31.86
CA LEU A 51 9.89 -14.72 -33.19
C LEU A 51 10.14 -15.80 -34.25
N VAL A 52 9.22 -15.92 -35.21
CA VAL A 52 9.18 -17.05 -36.15
C VAL A 52 9.00 -16.49 -37.55
N LEU A 53 10.10 -16.38 -38.30
CA LEU A 53 10.02 -16.13 -39.73
C LEU A 53 9.66 -17.46 -40.41
N ASN A 54 8.67 -17.46 -41.29
CA ASN A 54 8.22 -18.63 -42.06
C ASN A 54 7.71 -19.84 -41.20
N PRO A 55 6.55 -19.72 -40.56
CA PRO A 55 5.97 -20.79 -39.73
C PRO A 55 5.41 -21.97 -40.53
N GLU A 56 5.12 -21.80 -41.83
CA GLU A 56 4.54 -22.86 -42.68
C GLU A 56 5.47 -24.08 -42.83
N GLN A 57 6.77 -23.89 -42.56
CA GLN A 57 7.78 -24.95 -42.60
C GLN A 57 8.14 -25.49 -41.19
N THR A 58 7.65 -24.88 -40.11
CA THR A 58 8.06 -25.21 -38.72
C THR A 58 7.20 -26.33 -38.11
N ARG A 59 7.77 -27.54 -37.93
CA ARG A 59 7.06 -28.73 -37.40
C ARG A 59 7.58 -29.18 -36.02
N MET A 60 6.80 -28.98 -34.97
CA MET A 60 7.17 -29.34 -33.58
C MET A 60 7.28 -30.86 -33.33
N SER A 61 8.35 -31.30 -32.68
CA SER A 61 8.41 -32.57 -31.94
C SER A 61 7.94 -32.39 -30.47
N TRP A 62 7.70 -33.50 -29.75
CA TRP A 62 7.32 -33.49 -28.32
C TRP A 62 7.71 -34.82 -27.66
N GLN A 63 7.94 -34.82 -26.34
CA GLN A 63 8.27 -36.01 -25.53
C GLN A 63 7.64 -36.01 -24.12
N ASP A 64 6.78 -35.04 -23.77
CA ASP A 64 6.19 -34.92 -22.42
C ASP A 64 4.69 -35.29 -22.40
N LYS A 65 4.19 -35.77 -21.25
CA LYS A 65 2.85 -36.35 -21.07
C LYS A 65 1.82 -35.38 -20.46
N SER A 66 2.18 -34.13 -20.23
CA SER A 66 1.40 -33.17 -19.44
C SER A 66 0.13 -32.59 -20.12
N HIS A 67 -0.16 -32.93 -21.38
CA HIS A 67 -1.27 -32.33 -22.15
C HIS A 67 -2.16 -33.37 -22.87
N LEU A 68 -3.19 -33.85 -22.19
CA LEU A 68 -4.11 -34.89 -22.69
C LEU A 68 -4.75 -34.55 -24.07
N ARG A 69 -5.23 -33.31 -24.27
CA ARG A 69 -5.82 -32.89 -25.56
C ARG A 69 -4.85 -32.92 -26.76
N LEU A 70 -3.56 -32.65 -26.52
CA LEU A 70 -2.53 -32.78 -27.56
C LEU A 70 -2.16 -34.25 -27.80
N TYR A 71 -2.26 -35.09 -26.76
CA TYR A 71 -2.06 -36.53 -26.86
C TYR A 71 -3.21 -37.21 -27.63
N GLU A 72 -4.44 -36.74 -27.48
CA GLU A 72 -5.63 -37.17 -28.24
C GLU A 72 -5.45 -36.89 -29.74
N LEU A 73 -5.11 -35.66 -30.13
CA LEU A 73 -4.80 -35.27 -31.52
C LEU A 73 -3.69 -36.12 -32.16
N TYR A 74 -2.73 -36.59 -31.37
CA TYR A 74 -1.62 -37.44 -31.85
C TYR A 74 -1.97 -38.93 -31.94
N ARG A 75 -3.01 -39.37 -31.23
CA ARG A 75 -3.38 -40.80 -31.11
C ARG A 75 -4.02 -41.37 -32.38
N GLU A 76 -4.53 -40.51 -33.26
CA GLU A 76 -5.17 -40.89 -34.53
C GLU A 76 -4.18 -41.21 -35.66
N GLY A 77 -2.86 -41.19 -35.39
CA GLY A 77 -1.82 -41.56 -36.36
C GLY A 77 -1.49 -40.51 -37.42
N ASN A 78 -2.08 -39.31 -37.30
CA ASN A 78 -1.83 -38.18 -38.19
C ASN A 78 -0.43 -37.57 -37.99
N ALA A 79 0.03 -36.82 -38.99
CA ALA A 79 1.32 -36.13 -38.94
C ALA A 79 1.35 -35.06 -37.83
N LYS A 80 2.57 -34.69 -37.38
CA LYS A 80 2.81 -33.55 -36.46
C LYS A 80 1.93 -32.35 -36.82
N PRO A 81 0.99 -31.91 -35.97
CA PRO A 81 0.08 -30.83 -36.31
C PRO A 81 0.85 -29.53 -36.58
N PRO A 82 0.40 -28.70 -37.54
CA PRO A 82 1.04 -27.42 -37.83
C PRO A 82 0.98 -26.48 -36.64
N LEU A 83 1.95 -25.59 -36.54
CA LEU A 83 2.08 -24.60 -35.46
C LEU A 83 0.79 -23.77 -35.26
N THR A 84 0.05 -23.50 -36.34
CA THR A 84 -1.23 -22.79 -36.35
C THR A 84 -2.35 -23.48 -35.58
N GLU A 85 -2.37 -24.82 -35.49
CA GLU A 85 -3.34 -25.59 -34.69
C GLU A 85 -2.93 -25.68 -33.22
N VAL A 86 -1.63 -25.72 -32.95
CA VAL A 86 -1.08 -25.86 -31.59
C VAL A 86 -1.16 -24.55 -30.79
N LEU A 87 -0.93 -23.40 -31.43
CA LEU A 87 -0.84 -22.11 -30.74
C LEU A 87 -2.13 -21.65 -30.02
N PRO A 88 -3.35 -21.82 -30.58
CA PRO A 88 -4.59 -21.46 -29.88
C PRO A 88 -4.77 -22.16 -28.53
N ILE A 89 -4.28 -23.39 -28.39
CA ILE A 89 -4.32 -24.17 -27.13
C ILE A 89 -3.53 -23.44 -26.02
N PHE A 90 -2.44 -22.77 -26.37
CA PHE A 90 -1.62 -21.96 -25.45
C PHE A 90 -2.07 -20.48 -25.36
N LYS A 91 -3.30 -20.15 -25.80
CA LYS A 91 -3.82 -18.78 -26.00
C LYS A 91 -2.90 -17.91 -26.88
N ARG A 92 -2.24 -18.47 -27.90
CA ARG A 92 -1.35 -17.77 -28.84
C ARG A 92 -1.89 -17.77 -30.28
N GLN A 93 -1.33 -16.89 -31.10
CA GLN A 93 -1.54 -16.78 -32.54
C GLN A 93 -0.26 -16.37 -33.24
N ILE A 94 -0.18 -16.60 -34.55
CA ILE A 94 0.85 -16.03 -35.41
C ILE A 94 0.34 -14.69 -35.93
N ILE A 95 1.18 -13.65 -35.89
CA ILE A 95 0.86 -12.35 -36.49
C ILE A 95 1.97 -11.98 -37.48
N SER A 96 1.57 -11.63 -38.71
CA SER A 96 2.45 -11.05 -39.72
C SER A 96 2.50 -9.53 -39.58
N CYS A 97 3.70 -8.99 -39.40
CA CYS A 97 4.00 -7.56 -39.48
C CYS A 97 4.85 -7.33 -40.73
N SER A 98 4.23 -7.45 -41.91
CA SER A 98 4.85 -7.32 -43.23
C SER A 98 6.16 -8.12 -43.41
N SER A 99 7.33 -7.54 -43.11
CA SER A 99 8.63 -8.22 -43.24
C SER A 99 8.97 -9.23 -42.13
N VAL A 100 8.22 -9.28 -41.03
CA VAL A 100 8.48 -10.18 -39.88
C VAL A 100 7.20 -10.92 -39.43
N GLN A 101 7.38 -12.11 -38.87
CA GLN A 101 6.31 -12.91 -38.25
C GLN A 101 6.67 -13.29 -36.80
N ILE A 102 5.65 -13.36 -35.95
CA ILE A 102 5.79 -13.58 -34.50
C ILE A 102 4.70 -14.50 -33.95
N ILE A 103 5.02 -15.16 -32.84
CA ILE A 103 4.04 -15.77 -31.93
C ILE A 103 3.69 -14.77 -30.84
N ALA A 104 2.44 -14.31 -30.84
CA ALA A 104 1.90 -13.35 -29.88
C ALA A 104 0.71 -13.95 -29.12
N PRO A 105 0.33 -13.42 -27.94
CA PRO A 105 -0.93 -13.77 -27.30
C PRO A 105 -2.16 -13.48 -28.19
N LEU A 106 -3.23 -14.26 -28.02
CA LEU A 106 -4.56 -13.96 -28.59
C LEU A 106 -5.18 -12.70 -27.94
N GLN A 107 -4.96 -12.54 -26.64
CA GLN A 107 -5.54 -11.51 -25.80
C GLN A 107 -4.42 -10.77 -25.05
N ARG A 108 -4.57 -9.47 -24.88
CA ARG A 108 -3.81 -8.67 -23.91
C ARG A 108 -4.68 -8.41 -22.69
N ILE A 109 -4.09 -8.44 -21.50
CA ILE A 109 -4.75 -8.04 -20.26
C ILE A 109 -4.47 -6.55 -20.06
N THR A 110 -5.51 -5.74 -19.92
CA THR A 110 -5.40 -4.33 -19.53
C THR A 110 -6.04 -4.11 -18.17
N LEU A 111 -5.42 -3.27 -17.35
CA LEU A 111 -6.09 -2.79 -16.14
C LEU A 111 -7.27 -1.90 -16.52
N ASN A 112 -8.37 -2.04 -15.79
CA ASN A 112 -9.47 -1.09 -15.83
C ASN A 112 -9.21 0.00 -14.78
N PRO A 113 -8.83 1.23 -15.14
CA PRO A 113 -8.64 2.31 -14.16
C PRO A 113 -9.95 2.77 -13.52
N TYR A 114 -11.10 2.38 -14.08
CA TYR A 114 -12.44 2.71 -13.61
C TYR A 114 -13.36 1.48 -13.73
N PRO A 115 -13.33 0.53 -12.78
CA PRO A 115 -14.13 -0.71 -12.79
C PRO A 115 -15.66 -0.49 -12.59
N GLY A 116 -16.18 0.68 -12.99
CA GLY A 116 -17.46 1.22 -12.54
C GLY A 116 -17.44 1.57 -11.04
N PRO A 117 -18.59 1.89 -10.43
CA PRO A 117 -18.88 1.21 -9.17
C PRO A 117 -18.85 -0.32 -9.41
N PRO A 118 -18.63 -1.17 -8.39
CA PRO A 118 -19.01 -2.58 -8.52
C PRO A 118 -20.49 -2.64 -8.91
N GLU A 119 -20.96 -3.74 -9.52
CA GLU A 119 -22.41 -4.01 -9.55
C GLU A 119 -22.88 -4.09 -8.10
N GLU A 120 -23.59 -3.04 -7.67
CA GLU A 120 -23.30 -2.39 -6.38
C GLU A 120 -23.40 -3.34 -5.18
N TRP A 121 -24.31 -4.31 -5.28
CA TRP A 121 -24.71 -5.19 -4.19
C TRP A 121 -24.34 -6.66 -4.40
N ALA A 122 -23.94 -7.06 -5.62
CA ALA A 122 -23.57 -8.43 -5.97
C ALA A 122 -22.11 -8.78 -5.61
N ARG A 123 -21.26 -7.76 -5.37
CA ARG A 123 -19.80 -7.92 -5.24
C ARG A 123 -19.23 -7.53 -3.86
N ILE A 124 -20.08 -7.12 -2.91
CA ILE A 124 -19.64 -6.62 -1.58
C ILE A 124 -19.31 -7.71 -0.55
N GLY A 125 -19.69 -8.97 -0.81
CA GLY A 125 -19.47 -10.11 0.09
C GLY A 125 -20.51 -10.21 1.23
N ARG A 126 -20.80 -11.43 1.68
CA ARG A 126 -21.94 -11.73 2.58
C ARG A 126 -21.94 -10.96 3.90
N GLU A 127 -20.79 -10.80 4.59
CA GLU A 127 -20.73 -10.01 5.83
C GLU A 127 -21.05 -8.52 5.58
N ARG A 128 -20.60 -7.96 4.44
CA ARG A 128 -20.85 -6.55 4.12
C ARG A 128 -22.29 -6.32 3.67
N ALA A 129 -22.82 -7.21 2.84
CA ALA A 129 -24.24 -7.23 2.48
C ALA A 129 -25.14 -7.35 3.73
N ALA A 130 -24.76 -8.16 4.72
CA ALA A 130 -25.50 -8.27 5.98
C ALA A 130 -25.45 -6.94 6.75
N ARG A 131 -24.28 -6.32 6.89
CA ARG A 131 -24.15 -4.99 7.52
C ARG A 131 -25.04 -3.95 6.84
N LEU A 132 -25.10 -3.89 5.51
CA LEU A 132 -25.95 -2.93 4.77
C LEU A 132 -27.46 -3.25 4.86
N LEU A 133 -27.85 -4.53 4.76
CA LEU A 133 -29.23 -4.95 4.99
C LEU A 133 -29.70 -4.46 6.35
N PHE A 134 -28.98 -4.83 7.41
CA PHE A 134 -29.27 -4.47 8.80
C PHE A 134 -29.18 -2.96 9.08
N ALA A 135 -28.32 -2.22 8.36
CA ALA A 135 -28.27 -0.76 8.38
C ALA A 135 -29.57 -0.11 7.89
N SER A 136 -30.22 -0.72 6.91
CA SER A 136 -31.35 -0.13 6.20
C SER A 136 -32.73 -0.47 6.77
N LEU A 137 -32.82 -1.46 7.66
CA LEU A 137 -34.09 -1.98 8.17
C LEU A 137 -34.82 -0.94 9.03
N SER A 138 -36.14 -0.83 8.83
CA SER A 138 -37.01 -0.10 9.76
C SER A 138 -37.13 -0.82 11.10
N THR A 139 -37.60 -0.14 12.16
CA THR A 139 -37.82 -0.75 13.48
C THR A 139 -38.73 -1.98 13.41
N ALA A 140 -39.73 -1.99 12.52
CA ALA A 140 -40.59 -3.14 12.30
C ALA A 140 -39.86 -4.31 11.61
N GLN A 141 -39.06 -4.03 10.57
CA GLN A 141 -38.22 -5.04 9.93
C GLN A 141 -37.16 -5.61 10.89
N TRP A 142 -36.63 -4.79 11.79
CA TRP A 142 -35.73 -5.22 12.87
C TRP A 142 -36.42 -6.16 13.87
N ALA A 143 -37.67 -5.87 14.28
CA ALA A 143 -38.45 -6.77 15.12
C ALA A 143 -38.75 -8.10 14.42
N THR A 144 -39.04 -8.09 13.11
CA THR A 144 -39.17 -9.33 12.32
C THR A 144 -37.84 -10.09 12.25
N ALA A 145 -36.72 -9.39 12.03
CA ALA A 145 -35.39 -9.99 11.97
C ALA A 145 -34.92 -10.60 13.31
N SER A 146 -35.32 -10.05 14.45
CA SER A 146 -35.03 -10.64 15.76
C SER A 146 -36.09 -11.62 16.27
N SER A 147 -37.21 -11.77 15.56
CA SER A 147 -38.24 -12.76 15.88
C SER A 147 -37.79 -14.20 15.56
N THR A 148 -38.44 -15.19 16.19
CA THR A 148 -38.23 -16.61 15.90
C THR A 148 -38.44 -16.95 14.42
N ASN A 149 -39.36 -16.26 13.72
CA ASN A 149 -39.65 -16.45 12.30
C ASN A 149 -38.56 -15.91 11.37
N GLY A 150 -37.81 -14.88 11.78
CA GLY A 150 -36.84 -14.16 10.93
C GLY A 150 -37.47 -13.35 9.77
N LEU A 151 -36.66 -12.53 9.12
CA LEU A 151 -37.03 -11.63 8.01
C LEU A 151 -36.87 -12.34 6.66
N GLY A 152 -37.87 -12.33 5.78
CA GLY A 152 -37.76 -12.86 4.41
C GLY A 152 -37.61 -11.76 3.35
N VAL A 153 -37.25 -12.13 2.11
CA VAL A 153 -37.13 -11.16 0.99
C VAL A 153 -38.43 -10.39 0.70
N ALA A 154 -39.59 -10.99 1.02
CA ALA A 154 -40.91 -10.37 0.89
C ALA A 154 -41.20 -9.30 1.98
N ASP A 155 -40.50 -9.35 3.11
CA ASP A 155 -40.62 -8.37 4.21
C ASP A 155 -39.80 -7.09 3.92
N LEU A 156 -39.16 -7.02 2.74
CA LEU A 156 -38.28 -5.94 2.31
C LEU A 156 -38.99 -5.02 1.31
N GLN A 157 -39.01 -3.72 1.63
CA GLN A 157 -39.73 -2.72 0.85
C GLN A 157 -38.86 -2.12 -0.26
N LYS A 158 -37.56 -1.95 0.01
CA LYS A 158 -36.60 -1.35 -0.91
C LYS A 158 -35.98 -2.40 -1.84
N GLN A 159 -35.50 -1.98 -3.02
CA GLN A 159 -34.90 -2.93 -3.99
C GLN A 159 -33.46 -3.29 -3.61
N GLU A 160 -32.73 -2.34 -3.06
CA GLU A 160 -31.39 -2.47 -2.50
C GLU A 160 -31.40 -3.46 -1.32
N GLN A 161 -32.42 -3.37 -0.46
CA GLN A 161 -32.67 -4.35 0.61
C GLN A 161 -32.77 -5.79 0.06
N LYS A 162 -33.55 -6.00 -1.01
CA LYS A 162 -33.71 -7.32 -1.63
C LYS A 162 -32.40 -7.82 -2.25
N ALA A 163 -31.65 -6.93 -2.90
CA ALA A 163 -30.33 -7.26 -3.43
C ALA A 163 -29.36 -7.69 -2.32
N TRP A 164 -29.25 -6.93 -1.22
CA TRP A 164 -28.41 -7.30 -0.06
C TRP A 164 -28.87 -8.61 0.58
N PHE A 165 -30.17 -8.84 0.70
CA PHE A 165 -30.74 -10.06 1.27
C PHE A 165 -30.38 -11.30 0.45
N LEU A 166 -30.58 -11.24 -0.87
CA LEU A 166 -30.22 -12.32 -1.78
C LEU A 166 -28.70 -12.55 -1.76
N SER A 167 -27.90 -11.49 -1.70
CA SER A 167 -26.44 -11.55 -1.51
C SER A 167 -25.99 -12.12 -0.15
N LEU A 168 -26.88 -12.48 0.79
CA LEU A 168 -26.52 -13.25 2.00
C LEU A 168 -26.54 -14.76 1.76
N ILE A 169 -27.32 -15.19 0.77
CA ILE A 169 -27.66 -16.57 0.48
C ILE A 169 -26.64 -17.09 -0.55
N PRO A 170 -25.93 -18.20 -0.28
CA PRO A 170 -25.05 -18.81 -1.27
C PRO A 170 -25.84 -19.21 -2.52
N GLU A 171 -25.28 -19.00 -3.71
CA GLU A 171 -25.88 -19.50 -4.96
C GLU A 171 -24.98 -20.60 -5.56
N PRO A 172 -25.50 -21.84 -5.76
CA PRO A 172 -26.78 -22.37 -5.30
C PRO A 172 -26.79 -22.64 -3.78
N PHE A 173 -27.93 -22.39 -3.11
CA PHE A 173 -28.09 -22.73 -1.69
C PHE A 173 -28.53 -24.19 -1.57
N ILE A 174 -27.59 -25.07 -1.23
CA ILE A 174 -27.85 -26.51 -1.11
C ILE A 174 -27.84 -26.91 0.36
N LEU A 175 -28.92 -27.51 0.82
CA LEU A 175 -28.96 -28.23 2.10
C LEU A 175 -28.66 -29.71 1.86
N GLN A 176 -28.02 -30.34 2.83
CA GLN A 176 -27.59 -31.73 2.79
C GLN A 176 -28.11 -32.48 4.00
N GLU A 177 -28.76 -33.63 3.78
CA GLU A 177 -29.17 -34.51 4.86
C GLU A 177 -27.95 -35.25 5.40
N MET A 178 -27.86 -35.31 6.73
CA MET A 178 -26.79 -35.91 7.50
C MET A 178 -27.41 -36.80 8.58
N GLN A 179 -26.67 -37.83 9.03
CA GLN A 179 -27.05 -38.59 10.21
C GLN A 179 -25.93 -38.50 11.24
N TYR A 180 -26.30 -38.32 12.51
CA TYR A 180 -25.32 -38.35 13.59
C TYR A 180 -24.95 -39.81 13.90
N VAL A 181 -23.65 -40.08 14.00
CA VAL A 181 -23.08 -41.40 14.31
C VAL A 181 -22.10 -41.23 15.46
N GLU A 182 -22.20 -42.11 16.45
CA GLU A 182 -21.55 -41.94 17.74
C GLU A 182 -20.04 -42.20 17.72
N GLN A 183 -19.58 -43.07 16.80
CA GLN A 183 -18.18 -43.47 16.69
C GLN A 183 -17.31 -42.28 16.23
N GLY A 184 -16.41 -41.84 17.11
CA GLY A 184 -15.45 -40.76 16.84
C GLY A 184 -16.02 -39.34 16.86
N GLY A 185 -17.31 -39.15 17.10
CA GLY A 185 -17.97 -37.84 17.08
C GLY A 185 -18.09 -37.19 15.69
N THR A 186 -17.71 -37.90 14.62
CA THR A 186 -17.79 -37.43 13.23
C THR A 186 -19.15 -37.78 12.62
N SER A 187 -19.91 -36.78 12.18
CA SER A 187 -21.17 -37.00 11.45
C SER A 187 -20.91 -37.59 10.06
N THR A 188 -21.63 -38.64 9.69
CA THR A 188 -21.40 -39.37 8.43
C THR A 188 -22.35 -38.91 7.33
N LEU A 189 -21.87 -38.91 6.08
CA LEU A 189 -22.70 -38.66 4.90
C LEU A 189 -23.65 -39.85 4.69
N LEU A 190 -24.95 -39.59 4.59
CA LEU A 190 -25.95 -40.63 4.33
C LEU A 190 -27.02 -40.20 3.33
N GLY A 191 -27.10 -40.97 2.26
CA GLY A 191 -28.26 -41.15 1.39
C GLY A 191 -28.22 -42.59 0.86
N ALA A 192 -29.24 -42.99 0.11
CA ALA A 192 -29.48 -44.41 -0.22
C ALA A 192 -28.31 -45.12 -0.95
N ASN A 193 -27.43 -44.36 -1.61
CA ASN A 193 -26.31 -44.87 -2.42
C ASN A 193 -24.93 -44.55 -1.79
N GLY A 194 -24.88 -44.06 -0.55
CA GLY A 194 -23.67 -43.48 0.06
C GLY A 194 -23.41 -42.01 -0.29
N GLU A 195 -23.97 -41.51 -1.39
CA GLU A 195 -24.06 -40.07 -1.64
C GLU A 195 -25.15 -39.43 -0.76
N PRO A 196 -24.89 -38.28 -0.09
CA PRO A 196 -25.86 -37.64 0.80
C PRO A 196 -26.97 -36.93 0.02
N ASN A 197 -28.18 -36.96 0.56
CA ASN A 197 -29.34 -36.30 -0.05
C ASN A 197 -29.17 -34.77 -0.08
N LYS A 198 -29.18 -34.17 -1.27
CA LYS A 198 -28.96 -32.73 -1.50
C LYS A 198 -30.23 -32.06 -2.03
N VAL A 199 -30.70 -31.04 -1.32
CA VAL A 199 -31.89 -30.26 -1.66
C VAL A 199 -31.49 -28.82 -1.99
N PRO A 200 -31.69 -28.34 -3.23
CA PRO A 200 -31.55 -26.93 -3.54
C PRO A 200 -32.72 -26.14 -2.94
N VAL A 201 -32.40 -25.05 -2.25
CA VAL A 201 -33.38 -24.16 -1.60
C VAL A 201 -33.45 -22.85 -2.38
N ALA A 202 -34.63 -22.55 -2.91
CA ALA A 202 -34.92 -21.28 -3.57
C ALA A 202 -34.73 -20.10 -2.58
N PRO A 203 -34.00 -19.02 -2.94
CA PRO A 203 -33.67 -17.92 -2.02
C PRO A 203 -34.87 -17.27 -1.33
N GLU A 204 -36.03 -17.25 -1.99
CA GLU A 204 -37.29 -16.68 -1.49
C GLU A 204 -37.87 -17.46 -0.30
N ARG A 205 -37.45 -18.73 -0.13
CA ARG A 205 -37.82 -19.57 1.03
C ARG A 205 -36.93 -19.31 2.25
N VAL A 206 -35.77 -18.68 2.07
CA VAL A 206 -34.86 -18.39 3.18
C VAL A 206 -35.39 -17.19 3.96
N ARG A 207 -35.21 -17.21 5.28
CA ARG A 207 -35.38 -16.06 6.15
C ARG A 207 -34.07 -15.80 6.90
N VAL A 208 -33.84 -14.56 7.28
CA VAL A 208 -32.64 -14.07 7.95
C VAL A 208 -33.03 -13.66 9.36
N ARG A 209 -32.50 -14.35 10.36
CA ARG A 209 -32.72 -14.07 11.79
C ARG A 209 -31.45 -13.51 12.42
N VAL A 210 -31.59 -12.58 13.36
CA VAL A 210 -30.49 -12.06 14.18
C VAL A 210 -30.75 -12.48 15.62
N VAL A 211 -29.77 -13.15 16.23
CA VAL A 211 -29.86 -13.69 17.59
C VAL A 211 -28.58 -13.40 18.38
N ARG A 212 -28.72 -13.30 19.70
CA ARG A 212 -27.59 -13.45 20.61
C ARG A 212 -27.29 -14.94 20.73
N SER A 213 -26.10 -15.32 20.26
CA SER A 213 -25.52 -16.63 20.59
C SER A 213 -24.74 -16.54 21.90
N MET A 214 -24.52 -17.69 22.53
CA MET A 214 -23.59 -17.82 23.64
C MET A 214 -22.75 -19.07 23.42
N GLN A 215 -21.43 -18.92 23.44
CA GLN A 215 -20.47 -20.00 23.27
C GLN A 215 -19.69 -20.23 24.56
N TRP A 216 -19.44 -21.49 24.90
CA TRP A 216 -18.69 -21.86 26.09
C TRP A 216 -17.21 -22.08 25.78
N TYR A 217 -16.37 -21.36 26.49
CA TYR A 217 -14.92 -21.46 26.43
C TYR A 217 -14.36 -21.97 27.75
N TYR A 218 -13.26 -22.71 27.65
CA TYR A 218 -12.51 -23.23 28.78
C TYR A 218 -11.12 -22.60 28.77
N ARG A 219 -10.69 -22.07 29.91
CA ARG A 219 -9.38 -21.44 30.02
C ARG A 219 -8.33 -22.49 30.37
N SER A 220 -7.33 -22.66 29.52
CA SER A 220 -6.16 -23.50 29.79
C SER A 220 -5.16 -22.76 30.68
N GLY A 221 -5.26 -22.92 32.00
CA GLY A 221 -4.33 -22.31 32.97
C GLY A 221 -4.25 -20.75 32.94
N PRO A 222 -3.20 -20.16 33.55
CA PRO A 222 -3.11 -18.70 33.69
C PRO A 222 -2.68 -17.95 32.41
N GLN A 223 -1.87 -18.57 31.54
CA GLN A 223 -1.22 -17.88 30.41
C GLN A 223 -1.61 -18.40 29.02
N SER A 224 -2.01 -19.67 28.90
CA SER A 224 -2.54 -20.24 27.67
C SER A 224 -4.02 -19.86 27.45
N GLY A 225 -4.48 -19.99 26.22
CA GLY A 225 -5.69 -19.34 25.72
C GLY A 225 -7.02 -19.95 26.18
N TYR A 226 -8.08 -19.37 25.64
CA TYR A 226 -9.45 -19.88 25.74
C TYR A 226 -9.70 -20.88 24.60
N SER A 227 -9.97 -22.13 24.95
CA SER A 227 -10.35 -23.18 24.02
C SER A 227 -11.88 -23.24 23.90
N SER A 228 -12.41 -23.18 22.68
CA SER A 228 -13.84 -23.37 22.42
C SER A 228 -14.18 -24.86 22.46
N TYR A 229 -15.24 -25.25 23.19
CA TYR A 229 -15.68 -26.64 23.33
C TYR A 229 -17.19 -26.77 23.09
N GLY A 230 -17.59 -26.36 21.88
CA GLY A 230 -18.95 -26.50 21.34
C GLY A 230 -19.79 -25.23 21.50
N ASP A 231 -20.62 -24.98 20.48
CA ASP A 231 -21.67 -23.98 20.54
C ASP A 231 -22.88 -24.53 21.30
N VAL A 232 -23.68 -23.68 21.97
CA VAL A 232 -24.88 -24.13 22.70
C VAL A 232 -25.97 -24.65 21.75
N GLY A 233 -25.89 -24.24 20.47
CA GLY A 233 -26.65 -24.78 19.34
C GLY A 233 -26.19 -26.13 18.80
N SER A 234 -25.08 -26.70 19.26
CA SER A 234 -24.80 -28.13 18.99
C SER A 234 -25.69 -28.98 19.90
N GLU A 235 -26.87 -29.32 19.41
CA GLU A 235 -27.80 -30.26 20.05
C GLU A 235 -27.07 -31.56 20.43
N ASN A 236 -27.46 -32.17 21.55
CA ASN A 236 -27.09 -33.54 21.93
C ASN A 236 -27.78 -34.53 20.97
N ARG A 237 -27.34 -34.58 19.71
CA ARG A 237 -27.95 -35.40 18.67
C ARG A 237 -27.80 -36.87 19.01
N LEU A 238 -28.92 -37.59 18.99
CA LEU A 238 -28.92 -39.01 19.28
C LEU A 238 -28.26 -39.79 18.12
N PRO A 239 -27.58 -40.91 18.39
CA PRO A 239 -27.09 -41.80 17.34
C PRO A 239 -28.25 -42.22 16.42
N GLY A 240 -28.09 -42.05 15.11
CA GLY A 240 -29.15 -42.27 14.13
C GLY A 240 -30.10 -41.08 13.91
N GLN A 241 -29.98 -39.97 14.65
CA GLN A 241 -30.76 -38.76 14.39
C GLN A 241 -30.34 -38.13 13.06
N LYS A 242 -31.32 -37.97 12.16
CA LYS A 242 -31.17 -37.21 10.92
C LYS A 242 -31.25 -35.71 11.21
N PHE A 243 -30.42 -34.93 10.51
CA PHE A 243 -30.44 -33.47 10.56
C PHE A 243 -30.06 -32.89 9.19
N TRP A 244 -30.47 -31.65 8.94
CA TRP A 244 -29.97 -30.90 7.79
C TRP A 244 -28.74 -30.08 8.19
N MET A 245 -27.77 -30.04 7.29
CA MET A 245 -26.66 -29.10 7.34
C MET A 245 -26.69 -28.30 6.04
N GLN A 246 -26.28 -27.03 6.05
CA GLN A 246 -25.89 -26.40 4.79
C GLN A 246 -24.77 -27.25 4.19
N ALA A 247 -24.87 -27.63 2.91
CA ALA A 247 -23.78 -28.33 2.25
C ALA A 247 -22.52 -27.46 2.34
N SER A 248 -21.54 -27.92 3.11
CA SER A 248 -20.19 -27.34 3.11
C SER A 248 -19.73 -27.35 1.65
N GLN A 249 -19.58 -26.17 1.03
CA GLN A 249 -19.40 -26.14 -0.41
C GLN A 249 -18.12 -26.93 -0.75
N PRO A 250 -18.18 -27.87 -1.71
CA PRO A 250 -16.96 -28.53 -2.17
C PRO A 250 -16.04 -27.44 -2.69
N GLU A 251 -14.87 -27.30 -2.06
CA GLU A 251 -13.88 -26.25 -2.33
C GLU A 251 -14.46 -24.81 -2.23
N GLY A 252 -15.33 -24.56 -1.23
CA GLY A 252 -15.89 -23.23 -0.99
C GLY A 252 -16.18 -22.87 0.47
N GLN A 253 -15.24 -22.14 1.09
CA GLN A 253 -15.66 -20.87 1.69
C GLN A 253 -15.93 -19.87 0.54
N GLU A 254 -16.39 -18.65 0.83
CA GLU A 254 -15.82 -17.55 0.04
C GLU A 254 -14.38 -17.39 0.52
N THR A 255 -13.51 -18.29 0.03
CA THR A 255 -12.08 -18.07 0.07
C THR A 255 -11.84 -16.69 -0.53
N SER A 256 -10.80 -16.02 -0.06
CA SER A 256 -10.36 -14.77 -0.67
C SER A 256 -10.18 -14.93 -2.18
N GLU A 257 -9.92 -16.15 -2.68
CA GLU A 257 -9.88 -16.56 -4.09
C GLU A 257 -11.15 -16.28 -4.92
N SER A 258 -12.37 -16.55 -4.43
CA SER A 258 -13.58 -16.27 -5.23
C SER A 258 -13.95 -14.78 -5.25
N TYR A 259 -13.55 -14.04 -4.21
CA TYR A 259 -13.60 -12.57 -4.18
C TYR A 259 -12.50 -11.95 -5.05
N ARG A 260 -11.30 -12.53 -5.01
CA ARG A 260 -10.13 -12.21 -5.86
C ARG A 260 -10.52 -12.31 -7.33
N ASP A 261 -11.08 -13.43 -7.78
CA ASP A 261 -11.39 -13.60 -9.21
C ASP A 261 -12.51 -12.65 -9.68
N ARG A 262 -13.53 -12.37 -8.85
CA ARG A 262 -14.55 -11.34 -9.18
C ARG A 262 -14.01 -9.90 -9.19
N LEU A 263 -13.04 -9.57 -8.34
CA LEU A 263 -12.29 -8.30 -8.39
C LEU A 263 -11.38 -8.22 -9.63
N LYS A 264 -10.67 -9.32 -9.92
CA LYS A 264 -9.79 -9.49 -11.07
C LYS A 264 -10.56 -9.32 -12.37
N GLU A 265 -11.76 -9.88 -12.50
CA GLU A 265 -12.65 -9.66 -13.66
C GLU A 265 -13.11 -8.21 -13.81
N ALA A 266 -13.45 -7.53 -12.71
CA ALA A 266 -13.81 -6.11 -12.76
C ALA A 266 -12.63 -5.21 -13.20
N VAL A 267 -11.41 -5.62 -12.85
CA VAL A 267 -10.19 -4.81 -12.94
C VAL A 267 -9.23 -5.25 -14.06
N GLN A 268 -9.41 -6.42 -14.66
CA GLN A 268 -8.64 -6.95 -15.78
C GLN A 268 -9.54 -7.16 -16.99
N ILE A 269 -9.49 -6.23 -17.95
CA ILE A 269 -10.18 -6.40 -19.22
C ILE A 269 -9.25 -7.17 -20.16
N GLU A 270 -9.58 -8.44 -20.44
CA GLU A 270 -9.04 -9.17 -21.59
C GLU A 270 -9.53 -8.47 -22.87
N LYS A 271 -8.61 -7.97 -23.70
CA LYS A 271 -8.88 -7.36 -25.01
C LYS A 271 -8.17 -8.16 -26.09
N PRO A 272 -8.70 -8.28 -27.32
CA PRO A 272 -7.96 -8.88 -28.43
C PRO A 272 -6.59 -8.23 -28.58
N ASN A 273 -5.53 -9.04 -28.69
CA ASN A 273 -4.18 -8.53 -28.85
C ASN A 273 -4.05 -7.89 -30.24
N ARG A 274 -3.83 -6.58 -30.23
CA ARG A 274 -3.68 -5.71 -31.40
C ARG A 274 -2.64 -4.66 -31.04
N LEU A 275 -1.96 -4.12 -32.06
CA LEU A 275 -0.96 -3.07 -31.85
C LEU A 275 -1.61 -1.91 -31.08
N GLN A 276 -1.04 -1.60 -29.92
CA GLN A 276 -1.55 -0.53 -29.08
C GLN A 276 -1.36 0.84 -29.74
N LYS A 277 -2.09 1.85 -29.26
CA LYS A 277 -1.62 3.23 -29.46
C LYS A 277 -0.28 3.38 -28.73
N GLY A 278 0.64 4.09 -29.37
CA GLY A 278 1.94 4.43 -28.82
C GLY A 278 2.41 5.75 -29.43
N ASP A 279 3.47 6.31 -28.84
CA ASP A 279 3.99 7.62 -29.21
C ASP A 279 5.07 7.54 -30.30
N LEU A 280 5.47 6.32 -30.69
CA LEU A 280 6.37 6.09 -31.83
C LEU A 280 5.55 6.00 -33.13
N PRO A 281 5.66 6.97 -34.04
CA PRO A 281 4.86 6.99 -35.26
C PRO A 281 5.51 6.09 -36.34
N PHE A 282 5.22 4.78 -36.28
CA PHE A 282 5.78 3.75 -37.19
C PHE A 282 5.68 4.07 -38.70
N ASN A 283 4.79 4.99 -39.10
CA ASN A 283 4.51 5.33 -40.49
C ASN A 283 5.11 6.70 -40.91
N THR A 284 5.82 7.43 -40.05
CA THR A 284 6.38 8.75 -40.39
C THR A 284 7.90 8.76 -40.44
N ALA A 285 8.43 9.28 -41.56
CA ALA A 285 9.83 9.59 -41.84
C ALA A 285 10.79 8.40 -42.06
N PRO A 286 11.91 8.58 -42.81
CA PRO A 286 12.77 7.48 -43.28
C PRO A 286 13.58 6.75 -42.21
N LEU A 287 13.50 7.16 -40.94
CA LEU A 287 14.34 6.61 -39.87
C LEU A 287 14.02 5.15 -39.57
N PHE A 288 12.76 4.73 -39.64
CA PHE A 288 12.35 3.34 -39.40
C PHE A 288 12.28 2.47 -40.65
N GLY A 289 12.47 3.04 -41.85
CA GLY A 289 12.64 2.30 -43.11
C GLY A 289 14.04 1.67 -43.24
N LYS A 290 14.53 1.04 -42.18
CA LYS A 290 15.91 0.54 -42.03
C LYS A 290 15.88 -0.95 -41.82
N ASN A 291 16.70 -1.68 -42.58
CA ASN A 291 16.86 -3.12 -42.45
C ASN A 291 17.73 -3.44 -41.22
N ILE A 292 17.14 -4.12 -40.24
CA ILE A 292 17.77 -4.55 -38.99
C ILE A 292 18.26 -5.99 -39.13
N PRO A 293 19.57 -6.28 -39.00
CA PRO A 293 20.07 -7.65 -39.02
C PRO A 293 19.68 -8.39 -37.74
N LEU A 294 19.10 -9.58 -37.88
CA LEU A 294 18.69 -10.41 -36.74
C LEU A 294 19.82 -11.31 -36.19
N ALA A 295 20.83 -11.62 -37.02
CA ALA A 295 21.98 -12.47 -36.71
C ALA A 295 22.52 -12.31 -35.27
N GLY A 296 22.43 -13.37 -34.46
CA GLY A 296 23.03 -13.44 -33.13
C GLY A 296 22.38 -12.60 -32.02
N ALA A 297 21.22 -11.98 -32.25
CA ALA A 297 20.42 -11.42 -31.16
C ALA A 297 19.84 -12.56 -30.29
N LYS A 298 19.86 -12.41 -28.96
CA LYS A 298 19.45 -13.46 -28.01
C LYS A 298 18.33 -13.01 -27.08
N THR A 299 18.15 -11.71 -26.94
CA THR A 299 17.19 -11.05 -26.07
C THR A 299 16.40 -9.99 -26.83
N LEU A 300 15.26 -9.59 -26.27
CA LEU A 300 14.49 -8.46 -26.77
C LEU A 300 15.30 -7.15 -26.64
N GLY A 301 16.14 -7.01 -25.62
CA GLY A 301 17.07 -5.90 -25.47
C GLY A 301 18.03 -5.75 -26.64
N ASP A 302 18.61 -6.86 -27.14
CA ASP A 302 19.52 -6.85 -28.30
C ASP A 302 18.83 -6.29 -29.56
N LEU A 303 17.58 -6.72 -29.81
CA LEU A 303 16.82 -6.26 -30.98
C LEU A 303 16.46 -4.78 -30.89
N VAL A 304 16.04 -4.31 -29.72
CA VAL A 304 15.70 -2.90 -29.50
C VAL A 304 16.95 -2.01 -29.57
N GLN A 305 18.09 -2.47 -29.05
CA GLN A 305 19.38 -1.76 -29.15
C GLN A 305 19.85 -1.65 -30.62
N ARG A 306 19.68 -2.71 -31.43
CA ARG A 306 19.97 -2.67 -32.89
C ARG A 306 19.06 -1.72 -33.65
N VAL A 307 17.78 -1.62 -33.28
CA VAL A 307 16.87 -0.61 -33.83
C VAL A 307 17.35 0.80 -33.45
N ALA A 308 17.71 1.05 -32.19
CA ALA A 308 18.23 2.34 -31.76
C ALA A 308 19.49 2.75 -32.58
N GLU A 309 20.42 1.82 -32.77
CA GLU A 309 21.65 2.02 -33.54
C GLU A 309 21.41 2.30 -35.04
N ALA A 310 20.55 1.51 -35.69
CA ALA A 310 20.30 1.65 -37.13
C ALA A 310 19.40 2.85 -37.50
N THR A 311 18.53 3.28 -36.57
CA THR A 311 17.61 4.41 -36.78
C THR A 311 18.14 5.74 -36.23
N GLY A 312 19.11 5.70 -35.32
CA GLY A 312 19.62 6.88 -34.59
C GLY A 312 18.66 7.42 -33.52
N VAL A 313 17.57 6.70 -33.22
CA VAL A 313 16.57 7.10 -32.22
C VAL A 313 16.98 6.60 -30.84
N GLU A 314 16.93 7.46 -29.83
CA GLU A 314 17.17 7.03 -28.44
C GLU A 314 15.99 6.19 -27.94
N LEU A 315 16.15 4.87 -28.03
CA LEU A 315 15.12 3.87 -27.80
C LEU A 315 15.65 2.77 -26.85
N TYR A 316 14.89 2.48 -25.80
CA TYR A 316 15.19 1.45 -24.83
C TYR A 316 14.07 0.40 -24.75
N ALA A 317 14.42 -0.79 -24.29
CA ALA A 317 13.46 -1.78 -23.80
C ALA A 317 13.33 -1.61 -22.27
N ASP A 318 12.10 -1.61 -21.76
CA ASP A 318 11.85 -1.66 -20.31
C ASP A 318 12.57 -2.85 -19.67
N ARG A 319 13.20 -2.65 -18.50
CA ARG A 319 13.99 -3.64 -17.74
C ARG A 319 13.29 -4.99 -17.54
N ARG A 320 11.95 -5.01 -17.44
CA ARG A 320 11.11 -6.23 -17.34
C ARG A 320 11.07 -7.02 -18.66
N LEU A 321 11.32 -6.35 -19.78
CA LEU A 321 11.32 -6.86 -21.14
C LEU A 321 12.74 -7.07 -21.71
N THR A 322 13.73 -6.25 -21.33
CA THR A 322 15.11 -6.28 -21.88
C THR A 322 15.71 -7.68 -21.87
N GLY A 323 15.60 -8.39 -20.74
CA GLY A 323 16.16 -9.73 -20.54
C GLY A 323 15.29 -10.89 -21.06
N LEU A 324 14.15 -10.63 -21.71
CA LEU A 324 13.32 -11.69 -22.27
C LEU A 324 14.08 -12.38 -23.42
N PRO A 325 14.23 -13.71 -23.39
CA PRO A 325 14.91 -14.44 -24.46
C PRO A 325 14.11 -14.38 -25.76
N VAL A 326 14.80 -14.28 -26.88
CA VAL A 326 14.20 -14.33 -28.22
C VAL A 326 14.86 -15.47 -28.99
N THR A 327 14.03 -16.38 -29.50
CA THR A 327 14.41 -17.29 -30.58
C THR A 327 14.09 -16.62 -31.91
N ILE A 328 14.99 -16.71 -32.88
CA ILE A 328 14.77 -16.30 -34.26
C ILE A 328 14.82 -17.58 -35.11
N ILE A 329 13.74 -17.88 -35.83
CA ILE A 329 13.71 -18.94 -36.84
C ILE A 329 13.85 -18.25 -38.21
N GLY A 330 14.82 -18.65 -39.03
CA GLY A 330 15.11 -18.04 -40.33
C GLY A 330 16.58 -18.21 -40.77
N SER A 331 16.99 -17.51 -41.82
CA SER A 331 18.42 -17.39 -42.19
C SER A 331 19.16 -16.48 -41.21
N GLU A 332 20.45 -16.73 -40.97
CA GLU A 332 21.26 -15.83 -40.11
C GLU A 332 21.42 -14.44 -40.73
N ASP A 333 21.54 -14.37 -42.07
CA ASP A 333 21.61 -13.11 -42.84
C ASP A 333 20.25 -12.37 -42.95
N ALA A 334 19.20 -12.85 -42.28
CA ALA A 334 17.87 -12.22 -42.37
C ALA A 334 17.87 -10.80 -41.77
N THR A 335 17.45 -9.84 -42.59
CA THR A 335 17.15 -8.47 -42.16
C THR A 335 15.67 -8.16 -42.26
N VAL A 336 15.10 -7.46 -41.27
CA VAL A 336 13.69 -7.03 -41.25
C VAL A 336 13.58 -5.51 -41.14
N ASP A 337 12.48 -4.92 -41.58
CA ASP A 337 12.24 -3.48 -41.45
C ASP A 337 12.11 -3.07 -39.97
N ALA A 338 12.66 -1.91 -39.58
CA ALA A 338 12.70 -1.48 -38.19
C ALA A 338 11.32 -1.09 -37.64
N ALA A 339 10.43 -0.50 -38.46
CA ALA A 339 9.06 -0.25 -38.05
C ALA A 339 8.31 -1.57 -37.86
N ASP A 340 8.45 -2.52 -38.78
CA ASP A 340 7.86 -3.86 -38.67
C ASP A 340 8.35 -4.63 -37.44
N LEU A 341 9.66 -4.65 -37.19
CA LEU A 341 10.25 -5.29 -36.02
C LEU A 341 9.72 -4.68 -34.72
N MET A 342 9.60 -3.35 -34.63
CA MET A 342 9.07 -2.71 -33.42
C MET A 342 7.55 -2.94 -33.26
N LYS A 343 6.75 -2.94 -34.33
CA LYS A 343 5.33 -3.37 -34.28
C LYS A 343 5.23 -4.79 -33.72
N ALA A 344 6.11 -5.68 -34.18
CA ALA A 344 6.14 -7.07 -33.80
C ALA A 344 6.55 -7.26 -32.32
N LEU A 345 7.59 -6.56 -31.84
CA LEU A 345 8.00 -6.61 -30.43
C LEU A 345 6.91 -6.07 -29.49
N CYS A 346 6.17 -5.02 -29.88
CA CYS A 346 4.98 -4.56 -29.15
C CYS A 346 3.91 -5.67 -29.08
N LEU A 347 3.53 -6.27 -30.21
CA LEU A 347 2.51 -7.32 -30.26
C LEU A 347 2.90 -8.58 -29.48
N ALA A 348 4.17 -9.00 -29.55
CA ALA A 348 4.67 -10.21 -28.88
C ALA A 348 4.76 -10.05 -27.35
N THR A 349 5.05 -8.84 -26.86
CA THR A 349 5.04 -8.50 -25.42
C THR A 349 3.67 -8.00 -24.92
N THR A 350 2.70 -7.82 -25.82
CA THR A 350 1.45 -7.05 -25.63
C THR A 350 1.64 -5.57 -25.24
N GLY A 351 2.87 -5.05 -25.34
CA GLY A 351 3.24 -3.69 -24.96
C GLY A 351 3.01 -2.62 -26.04
N THR A 352 3.65 -1.46 -25.83
CA THR A 352 3.65 -0.30 -26.73
C THR A 352 4.94 0.50 -26.57
N ILE A 353 5.17 1.49 -27.45
CA ILE A 353 6.26 2.44 -27.29
C ILE A 353 5.73 3.73 -26.65
N ARG A 354 6.21 4.06 -25.46
CA ARG A 354 5.97 5.35 -24.79
C ARG A 354 7.06 6.35 -25.18
N LYS A 355 6.68 7.62 -25.31
CA LYS A 355 7.62 8.76 -25.41
C LYS A 355 7.73 9.48 -24.07
N VAL A 356 8.95 9.87 -23.70
CA VAL A 356 9.22 10.83 -22.62
C VAL A 356 10.19 11.89 -23.14
N THR A 357 9.94 13.16 -22.87
CA THR A 357 10.77 14.28 -23.34
C THR A 357 11.24 15.12 -22.16
N ASP A 358 12.55 15.31 -22.03
CA ASP A 358 13.10 16.28 -21.08
C ASP A 358 12.86 17.70 -21.64
N PRO A 359 12.04 18.54 -20.98
CA PRO A 359 11.63 19.83 -21.53
C PRO A 359 12.78 20.85 -21.61
N ARG A 360 13.90 20.59 -20.93
CA ARG A 360 15.00 21.56 -20.77
C ARG A 360 15.94 21.60 -21.97
N ASN A 361 16.11 20.45 -22.64
CA ASN A 361 16.92 20.30 -23.84
C ASN A 361 16.16 19.67 -25.02
N ASN A 362 14.88 19.33 -24.84
CA ASN A 362 14.02 18.64 -25.82
C ASN A 362 14.52 17.22 -26.20
N ASP A 363 15.39 16.61 -25.38
CA ASP A 363 15.78 15.21 -25.52
C ASP A 363 14.53 14.34 -25.48
N THR A 364 14.37 13.49 -26.49
CA THR A 364 13.25 12.56 -26.58
C THR A 364 13.75 11.13 -26.44
N VAL A 365 13.29 10.46 -25.39
CA VAL A 365 13.53 9.03 -25.15
C VAL A 365 12.27 8.24 -25.48
N TYR A 366 12.44 7.13 -26.18
CA TYR A 366 11.40 6.14 -26.42
C TYR A 366 11.63 4.88 -25.57
N LEU A 367 10.56 4.30 -25.03
CA LEU A 367 10.61 3.10 -24.20
C LEU A 367 9.57 2.08 -24.65
N LEU A 368 10.00 0.88 -25.05
CA LEU A 368 9.10 -0.27 -25.19
C LEU A 368 8.69 -0.76 -23.80
N ALA A 369 7.44 -0.52 -23.42
CA ALA A 369 6.85 -0.79 -22.10
C ALA A 369 5.48 -1.51 -22.23
N GLY A 370 4.89 -1.93 -21.11
CA GLY A 370 3.64 -2.71 -21.12
C GLY A 370 2.37 -1.93 -21.52
N ASP A 371 2.33 -0.62 -21.30
CA ASP A 371 1.17 0.24 -21.59
C ASP A 371 1.63 1.67 -21.90
N GLN A 372 0.80 2.48 -22.56
CA GLN A 372 1.11 3.89 -22.86
C GLN A 372 1.06 4.72 -21.57
N ASP A 373 0.07 4.47 -20.71
CA ASP A 373 -0.16 5.21 -19.46
C ASP A 373 0.67 4.68 -18.27
N ALA A 374 1.56 3.70 -18.50
CA ALA A 374 2.34 2.97 -17.49
C ALA A 374 1.49 2.15 -16.49
N LEU A 375 2.15 1.34 -15.64
CA LEU A 375 1.43 0.51 -14.66
C LEU A 375 0.99 1.26 -13.40
N MET A 376 1.79 2.21 -12.88
CA MET A 376 1.46 2.87 -11.61
C MET A 376 0.20 3.75 -11.67
N PRO A 377 -0.06 4.54 -12.73
CA PRO A 377 -1.26 5.37 -12.80
C PRO A 377 -2.60 4.60 -12.72
N PRO A 378 -2.87 3.54 -13.53
CA PRO A 378 -4.10 2.76 -13.36
C PRO A 378 -4.17 2.06 -11.99
N ARG A 379 -3.03 1.56 -11.47
CA ARG A 379 -2.97 0.94 -10.12
C ARG A 379 -3.32 1.90 -8.99
N LEU A 380 -2.88 3.16 -9.07
CA LEU A 380 -3.19 4.15 -8.05
C LEU A 380 -4.61 4.70 -8.18
N ARG A 381 -5.19 4.79 -9.39
CA ARG A 381 -6.63 5.05 -9.55
C ARG A 381 -7.49 3.93 -8.95
N LEU A 382 -7.07 2.68 -9.12
CA LEU A 382 -7.71 1.52 -8.48
C LEU A 382 -7.60 1.54 -6.95
N ALA A 383 -6.45 1.96 -6.39
CA ALA A 383 -6.29 2.11 -4.94
C ALA A 383 -7.10 3.29 -4.38
N GLU A 384 -7.18 4.41 -5.09
CA GLU A 384 -8.04 5.55 -4.74
C GLU A 384 -9.53 5.15 -4.77
N TRP A 385 -9.95 4.44 -5.82
CA TRP A 385 -11.31 3.88 -5.95
C TRP A 385 -11.64 2.90 -4.83
N ALA A 386 -10.72 1.98 -4.49
CA ALA A 386 -10.94 1.04 -3.40
C ALA A 386 -11.07 1.75 -2.04
N SER A 387 -10.24 2.78 -1.79
CA SER A 387 -10.36 3.63 -0.59
C SER A 387 -11.69 4.38 -0.56
N ASP A 388 -12.16 4.93 -1.69
CA ASP A 388 -13.47 5.61 -1.78
C ASP A 388 -14.65 4.65 -1.55
N VAL A 389 -14.58 3.43 -2.09
CA VAL A 389 -15.59 2.37 -1.86
C VAL A 389 -15.61 1.96 -0.39
N ASP A 390 -14.44 1.67 0.21
CA ASP A 390 -14.36 1.34 1.62
C ASP A 390 -14.82 2.50 2.52
N ALA A 391 -14.54 3.73 2.14
CA ALA A 391 -14.97 4.94 2.83
C ALA A 391 -16.49 5.13 2.82
N LEU A 392 -17.16 4.97 1.68
CA LEU A 392 -18.63 4.98 1.60
C LEU A 392 -19.22 3.93 2.55
N LEU A 393 -18.75 2.69 2.44
CA LEU A 393 -19.24 1.54 3.20
C LEU A 393 -18.94 1.65 4.71
N ASN A 394 -17.82 2.28 5.09
CA ASN A 394 -17.52 2.62 6.49
C ASN A 394 -18.37 3.79 7.00
N GLY A 395 -18.75 4.73 6.13
CA GLY A 395 -19.71 5.79 6.42
C GLY A 395 -21.10 5.23 6.70
N GLU A 396 -21.59 4.33 5.83
CA GLU A 396 -22.84 3.59 6.02
C GLU A 396 -22.81 2.73 7.28
N GLN A 397 -21.72 2.00 7.54
CA GLN A 397 -21.56 1.24 8.78
C GLN A 397 -21.52 2.14 10.03
N THR A 398 -20.96 3.35 9.93
CA THR A 398 -20.96 4.33 11.04
C THR A 398 -22.36 4.91 11.27
N ALA A 399 -23.10 5.21 10.20
CA ALA A 399 -24.50 5.60 10.27
C ALA A 399 -25.36 4.48 10.88
N PHE A 400 -25.12 3.22 10.51
CA PHE A 400 -25.73 2.06 11.12
C PHE A 400 -25.43 1.95 12.63
N HIS A 401 -24.15 2.02 13.02
CA HIS A 401 -23.73 1.98 14.42
C HIS A 401 -24.29 3.14 15.26
N LYS A 402 -24.73 4.23 14.61
CA LYS A 402 -25.53 5.29 15.22
C LYS A 402 -27.00 4.87 15.33
N VAL A 403 -27.66 4.57 14.21
CA VAL A 403 -29.09 4.22 14.15
C VAL A 403 -29.45 3.05 15.08
N ALA A 404 -28.69 1.96 15.06
CA ALA A 404 -28.98 0.78 15.88
C ALA A 404 -28.72 0.97 17.40
N ARG A 405 -27.94 1.98 17.78
CA ARG A 405 -27.82 2.43 19.18
C ARG A 405 -28.95 3.38 19.58
N GLU A 406 -29.38 4.25 18.66
CA GLU A 406 -30.46 5.22 18.90
C GLU A 406 -31.85 4.58 18.89
N SER A 407 -32.06 3.51 18.12
CA SER A 407 -33.32 2.76 18.05
C SER A 407 -33.51 1.72 19.15
N GLY A 408 -32.49 1.48 19.99
CA GLY A 408 -32.53 0.48 21.06
C GLY A 408 -32.56 -0.99 20.60
N VAL A 409 -32.40 -1.26 19.30
CA VAL A 409 -32.57 -2.58 18.66
C VAL A 409 -31.88 -3.73 19.39
N VAL A 410 -30.69 -3.51 19.96
CA VAL A 410 -29.94 -4.51 20.77
C VAL A 410 -30.80 -5.15 21.87
N GLY A 411 -31.70 -4.38 22.50
CA GLY A 411 -32.62 -4.89 23.53
C GLY A 411 -33.72 -5.80 22.99
N GLY A 412 -34.05 -5.70 21.70
CA GLY A 412 -35.02 -6.56 21.02
C GLY A 412 -34.40 -7.79 20.33
N ILE A 413 -33.07 -7.92 20.30
CA ILE A 413 -32.39 -9.12 19.80
C ILE A 413 -32.46 -10.21 20.88
N GLY A 414 -33.38 -11.16 20.70
CA GLY A 414 -33.50 -12.34 21.55
C GLY A 414 -32.29 -13.26 21.48
N PHE A 415 -32.22 -14.20 22.42
CA PHE A 415 -31.26 -15.30 22.36
C PHE A 415 -31.75 -16.39 21.40
N ALA A 416 -30.82 -17.17 20.86
CA ALA A 416 -31.17 -18.34 20.06
C ALA A 416 -31.96 -19.37 20.92
N GLU A 417 -32.92 -20.06 20.29
CA GLU A 417 -33.88 -20.95 20.98
C GLU A 417 -33.19 -22.15 21.65
N ASP A 418 -32.05 -22.57 21.08
CA ASP A 418 -31.15 -23.59 21.62
C ASP A 418 -30.47 -23.19 22.94
N ALA A 419 -30.29 -21.89 23.20
CA ALA A 419 -29.74 -21.33 24.41
C ALA A 419 -30.83 -20.98 25.45
N ALA A 420 -31.99 -20.52 24.99
CA ALA A 420 -33.05 -19.94 25.82
C ALA A 420 -33.68 -20.88 26.88
N GLY A 421 -33.43 -22.20 26.81
CA GLY A 421 -33.86 -23.18 27.81
C GLY A 421 -32.73 -23.80 28.66
N LYS A 422 -31.47 -23.46 28.42
CA LYS A 422 -30.28 -24.14 29.00
C LYS A 422 -29.44 -23.26 29.93
N ILE A 423 -29.87 -22.03 30.17
CA ILE A 423 -29.15 -21.01 30.95
C ILE A 423 -30.06 -20.54 32.07
N SER A 424 -29.53 -20.39 33.29
CA SER A 424 -30.29 -19.86 34.42
C SER A 424 -30.48 -18.33 34.29
N ASP A 425 -31.62 -17.81 34.73
CA ASP A 425 -31.93 -16.36 34.70
C ASP A 425 -30.82 -15.52 35.33
N THR A 426 -30.19 -16.03 36.39
CA THR A 426 -29.05 -15.39 37.06
C THR A 426 -27.83 -15.23 36.15
N VAL A 427 -27.54 -16.22 35.29
CA VAL A 427 -26.44 -16.16 34.32
C VAL A 427 -26.81 -15.24 33.14
N MET A 428 -28.08 -15.25 32.72
CA MET A 428 -28.59 -14.33 31.70
C MET A 428 -28.52 -12.87 32.17
N GLN A 429 -28.97 -12.57 33.39
CA GLN A 429 -28.88 -11.25 33.99
C GLN A 429 -27.42 -10.80 34.15
N ALA A 430 -26.54 -11.67 34.68
CA ALA A 430 -25.12 -11.36 34.83
C ALA A 430 -24.43 -11.10 33.46
N ALA A 431 -24.91 -11.72 32.39
CA ALA A 431 -24.48 -11.43 31.03
C ALA A 431 -24.99 -10.06 30.55
N GLU A 432 -26.29 -9.76 30.70
CA GLU A 432 -26.85 -8.47 30.30
C GLU A 432 -26.24 -7.28 31.07
N GLU A 433 -26.03 -7.41 32.39
CA GLU A 433 -25.34 -6.39 33.20
C GLU A 433 -23.90 -6.14 32.70
N ARG A 434 -23.18 -7.19 32.29
CA ARG A 434 -21.79 -7.09 31.83
C ARG A 434 -21.66 -6.67 30.36
N ILE A 435 -22.67 -6.95 29.53
CA ILE A 435 -22.82 -6.42 28.18
C ILE A 435 -23.16 -4.92 28.23
N THR A 436 -23.95 -4.48 29.21
CA THR A 436 -24.39 -3.08 29.35
C THR A 436 -23.44 -2.17 30.14
N ASP A 437 -22.46 -2.70 30.90
CA ASP A 437 -21.40 -1.93 31.58
C ASP A 437 -20.29 -1.49 30.58
N PRO A 438 -20.22 -0.19 30.21
CA PRO A 438 -19.23 0.31 29.23
C PRO A 438 -17.78 0.29 29.75
N ASN A 439 -17.55 0.06 31.04
CA ASN A 439 -16.21 0.04 31.64
C ASN A 439 -15.60 -1.36 31.67
N ARG A 440 -16.42 -2.43 31.68
CA ARG A 440 -15.95 -3.83 31.69
C ARG A 440 -15.61 -4.33 30.30
N TYR A 441 -16.43 -4.02 29.30
CA TYR A 441 -16.26 -4.51 27.92
C TYR A 441 -15.02 -3.95 27.17
N GLN A 442 -14.29 -3.01 27.77
CA GLN A 442 -13.04 -2.47 27.20
C GLN A 442 -11.78 -3.27 27.58
N ARG A 443 -11.90 -4.30 28.42
CA ARG A 443 -10.82 -5.28 28.64
C ARG A 443 -10.95 -6.40 27.62
N ASN A 444 -9.84 -6.77 26.99
CA ASN A 444 -9.80 -7.59 25.78
C ASN A 444 -10.30 -9.04 25.94
N ASP A 445 -10.72 -9.44 27.14
CA ASP A 445 -11.31 -10.74 27.42
C ASP A 445 -12.59 -10.97 26.60
N GLY A 446 -13.59 -10.08 26.70
CA GLY A 446 -14.96 -10.33 26.22
C GLY A 446 -15.72 -11.43 27.00
N PHE A 447 -15.02 -12.47 27.46
CA PHE A 447 -15.54 -13.60 28.22
C PHE A 447 -16.14 -13.22 29.57
N ILE A 448 -17.15 -13.98 30.00
CA ILE A 448 -17.83 -13.89 31.29
C ILE A 448 -17.58 -15.20 32.06
N PRO A 449 -16.80 -15.19 33.16
CA PRO A 449 -16.64 -16.38 34.01
C PRO A 449 -17.96 -16.68 34.73
N ILE A 450 -18.45 -17.89 34.53
CA ILE A 450 -19.67 -18.42 35.14
C ILE A 450 -19.25 -19.68 35.93
N PRO A 451 -19.48 -19.71 37.26
CA PRO A 451 -19.18 -20.89 38.06
C PRO A 451 -19.93 -22.11 37.52
N VAL A 452 -19.26 -23.26 37.41
CA VAL A 452 -19.91 -24.48 36.89
C VAL A 452 -21.14 -24.85 37.72
N SER A 453 -21.10 -24.62 39.03
CA SER A 453 -22.23 -24.82 39.95
C SER A 453 -23.43 -23.89 39.73
N ALA A 454 -23.34 -22.86 38.87
CA ALA A 454 -24.45 -21.98 38.50
C ALA A 454 -25.16 -22.41 37.20
N LEU A 455 -24.65 -23.45 36.53
CA LEU A 455 -25.29 -24.09 35.37
C LEU A 455 -26.39 -25.08 35.82
N PRO A 456 -27.41 -25.33 34.99
CA PRO A 456 -28.31 -26.47 35.19
C PRO A 456 -27.57 -27.81 35.22
N ALA A 457 -28.17 -28.85 35.81
CA ALA A 457 -27.51 -30.15 35.98
C ALA A 457 -27.01 -30.78 34.66
N GLU A 458 -27.76 -30.66 33.56
CA GLU A 458 -27.31 -31.09 32.22
C GLU A 458 -26.06 -30.32 31.76
N GLY A 459 -25.99 -29.02 32.05
CA GLY A 459 -24.84 -28.17 31.76
C GLY A 459 -23.61 -28.56 32.57
N GLN A 460 -23.78 -28.84 33.87
CA GLN A 460 -22.71 -29.38 34.74
C GLN A 460 -22.20 -30.73 34.21
N GLU A 461 -23.10 -31.60 33.77
CA GLU A 461 -22.77 -32.92 33.22
C GLU A 461 -22.16 -32.84 31.80
N LYS A 462 -22.50 -31.85 30.97
CA LYS A 462 -21.76 -31.56 29.73
C LYS A 462 -20.35 -31.08 30.08
N VAL A 463 -20.21 -30.13 31.02
CA VAL A 463 -18.91 -29.61 31.45
C VAL A 463 -18.00 -30.71 31.98
N ARG A 464 -18.55 -31.64 32.80
CA ARG A 464 -17.81 -32.82 33.28
C ARG A 464 -17.29 -33.67 32.11
N ARG A 465 -18.15 -34.00 31.14
CA ARG A 465 -17.80 -34.81 29.97
C ARG A 465 -16.83 -34.11 29.00
N ASP A 466 -16.95 -32.80 28.80
CA ASP A 466 -15.99 -32.00 28.02
C ASP A 466 -14.60 -31.99 28.69
N LEU A 467 -14.56 -31.82 30.02
CA LEU A 467 -13.31 -31.85 30.81
C LEU A 467 -12.67 -33.25 30.83
N GLU A 468 -13.46 -34.31 30.89
CA GLU A 468 -12.98 -35.70 30.82
C GLU A 468 -12.45 -36.03 29.42
N ARG A 469 -13.20 -35.72 28.36
CA ARG A 469 -12.74 -35.83 26.98
C ARG A 469 -11.47 -35.01 26.72
N SER A 470 -11.38 -33.80 27.28
CA SER A 470 -10.16 -32.99 27.19
C SER A 470 -8.95 -33.70 27.82
N ARG A 471 -9.11 -34.44 28.93
CA ARG A 471 -8.02 -35.24 29.52
C ARG A 471 -7.63 -36.45 28.67
N GLU A 472 -8.53 -36.99 27.85
CA GLU A 472 -8.25 -38.10 26.93
C GLU A 472 -7.47 -37.64 25.69
N TYR A 473 -7.76 -36.43 25.18
CA TYR A 473 -7.11 -35.87 23.99
C TYR A 473 -5.90 -34.96 24.29
N ALA A 474 -5.78 -34.41 25.50
CA ALA A 474 -4.66 -33.55 25.88
C ALA A 474 -3.34 -34.32 25.82
N SER A 475 -2.45 -33.88 24.92
CA SER A 475 -1.05 -34.28 24.99
C SER A 475 -0.47 -33.85 26.35
N SER A 476 0.55 -34.55 26.86
CA SER A 476 1.05 -34.43 28.23
C SER A 476 1.64 -33.06 28.63
N ASN A 477 1.60 -32.08 27.74
CA ASN A 477 2.13 -30.73 27.91
C ASN A 477 1.04 -29.64 27.98
N GLU A 478 -0.25 -29.97 27.81
CA GLU A 478 -1.32 -28.98 27.90
C GLU A 478 -1.64 -28.59 29.36
N ALA A 479 -1.84 -27.29 29.59
CA ALA A 479 -2.19 -26.79 30.91
C ALA A 479 -3.64 -27.17 31.27
N PRO A 480 -3.91 -27.66 32.50
CA PRO A 480 -5.24 -28.10 32.89
C PRO A 480 -6.27 -26.98 32.75
N LEU A 481 -7.42 -27.32 32.17
CA LEU A 481 -8.56 -26.43 32.05
C LEU A 481 -9.10 -26.03 33.43
N ASP A 482 -9.58 -24.79 33.58
CA ASP A 482 -10.30 -24.37 34.78
C ASP A 482 -11.57 -25.22 34.97
N GLN A 483 -11.66 -25.88 36.12
CA GLN A 483 -12.78 -26.75 36.50
C GLN A 483 -13.81 -26.00 37.36
N LYS A 484 -13.53 -24.75 37.77
CA LYS A 484 -14.40 -23.93 38.61
C LYS A 484 -15.31 -23.02 37.79
N ASN A 485 -14.82 -22.52 36.64
CA ASN A 485 -15.54 -21.60 35.77
C ASN A 485 -15.52 -22.09 34.33
N VAL A 486 -16.67 -22.07 33.67
CA VAL A 486 -16.74 -21.92 32.21
C VAL A 486 -16.78 -20.43 31.87
N TYR A 487 -16.35 -20.08 30.66
CA TYR A 487 -16.28 -18.72 30.17
C TYR A 487 -17.25 -18.53 29.01
N ALA A 488 -18.39 -17.88 29.26
CA ALA A 488 -19.32 -17.55 28.19
C ALA A 488 -18.78 -16.38 27.36
N GLN A 489 -18.73 -16.53 26.04
CA GLN A 489 -18.67 -15.43 25.11
C GLN A 489 -20.05 -15.22 24.49
N PHE A 490 -20.51 -13.97 24.45
CA PHE A 490 -21.73 -13.58 23.78
C PHE A 490 -21.37 -12.86 22.49
N SER A 491 -21.97 -13.28 21.38
CA SER A 491 -21.83 -12.63 20.08
C SER A 491 -23.16 -12.57 19.36
N VAL A 492 -23.38 -11.50 18.60
CA VAL A 492 -24.59 -11.35 17.79
C VAL A 492 -24.37 -12.05 16.45
N GLN A 493 -25.07 -13.16 16.25
CA GLN A 493 -24.98 -13.97 15.03
C GLN A 493 -26.18 -13.75 14.12
N THR A 494 -25.97 -13.88 12.81
CA THR A 494 -27.05 -14.11 11.85
C THR A 494 -27.26 -15.61 11.66
N GLN A 495 -28.53 -16.02 11.58
CA GLN A 495 -28.96 -17.35 11.18
C GLN A 495 -29.76 -17.27 9.89
N LEU A 496 -29.52 -18.20 8.96
CA LEU A 496 -30.38 -18.46 7.80
C LEU A 496 -31.40 -19.52 8.22
N LEU A 497 -32.67 -19.14 8.30
CA LEU A 497 -33.78 -20.05 8.58
C LEU A 497 -34.37 -20.56 7.26
N VAL A 498 -34.64 -21.86 7.19
CA VAL A 498 -35.36 -22.45 6.06
C VAL A 498 -36.57 -23.23 6.60
N PRO A 499 -37.81 -22.78 6.34
CA PRO A 499 -39.02 -23.42 6.84
C PRO A 499 -39.11 -24.90 6.41
N GLY A 500 -39.16 -25.78 7.40
CA GLY A 500 -39.14 -27.24 7.26
C GLY A 500 -37.76 -27.91 7.42
N TYR A 501 -36.67 -27.13 7.51
CA TYR A 501 -35.30 -27.66 7.52
C TYR A 501 -34.45 -27.18 8.72
N GLY A 502 -34.79 -26.04 9.33
CA GLY A 502 -34.15 -25.53 10.56
C GLY A 502 -33.39 -24.22 10.37
N ALA A 503 -32.43 -23.99 11.25
CA ALA A 503 -31.56 -22.81 11.28
C ALA A 503 -30.11 -23.18 10.92
N PHE A 504 -29.47 -22.37 10.09
CA PHE A 504 -28.09 -22.51 9.63
C PHE A 504 -27.29 -21.26 9.97
N SER A 505 -25.97 -21.36 10.10
CA SER A 505 -25.12 -20.19 10.33
C SER A 505 -25.15 -19.25 9.12
N GLY A 506 -25.50 -17.98 9.35
CA GLY A 506 -25.38 -16.92 8.34
C GLY A 506 -23.96 -16.32 8.32
N PRO A 507 -23.76 -15.20 7.60
CA PRO A 507 -22.50 -14.47 7.70
C PRO A 507 -22.23 -14.03 9.14
N SER A 508 -20.96 -14.13 9.55
CA SER A 508 -20.48 -13.55 10.80
C SER A 508 -20.66 -12.03 10.76
N LEU A 509 -20.94 -11.44 11.92
CA LEU A 509 -21.17 -10.00 12.08
C LEU A 509 -20.37 -9.46 13.26
N THR A 510 -19.05 -9.61 13.16
CA THR A 510 -18.03 -9.11 14.11
C THR A 510 -18.21 -7.63 14.51
N SER A 511 -18.86 -6.83 13.66
CA SER A 511 -19.20 -5.44 13.93
C SER A 511 -20.42 -5.23 14.85
N LEU A 512 -21.38 -6.15 14.91
CA LEU A 512 -22.56 -6.04 15.79
C LEU A 512 -22.17 -6.10 17.26
N ASP A 513 -21.10 -6.82 17.61
CA ASP A 513 -20.52 -6.82 18.96
C ASP A 513 -19.96 -5.42 19.36
N SER A 514 -19.84 -4.49 18.40
CA SER A 514 -19.55 -3.07 18.68
C SER A 514 -20.81 -2.22 18.94
N LEU A 515 -22.02 -2.69 18.58
CA LEU A 515 -23.27 -2.06 19.02
C LEU A 515 -23.49 -2.25 20.51
N LEU A 516 -23.17 -3.45 21.02
CA LEU A 516 -23.22 -3.79 22.46
C LEU A 516 -22.39 -2.81 23.29
N LYS A 517 -21.25 -2.34 22.74
CA LYS A 517 -20.41 -1.31 23.33
C LYS A 517 -21.15 0.04 23.36
N ARG A 518 -21.74 0.36 24.53
CA ARG A 518 -22.25 1.70 24.86
C ARG A 518 -21.14 2.74 24.68
N LYS A 519 -21.56 3.98 24.37
CA LYS A 519 -20.67 5.13 24.19
C LYS A 519 -19.77 5.28 25.43
N PRO A 520 -18.43 5.46 25.28
CA PRO A 520 -17.56 5.69 26.43
C PRO A 520 -18.04 6.92 27.19
N ALA A 521 -17.86 6.90 28.52
CA ALA A 521 -18.18 8.04 29.36
C ALA A 521 -17.45 9.31 28.85
N PRO A 522 -18.07 10.50 28.93
CA PRO A 522 -17.39 11.73 28.56
C PRO A 522 -16.07 11.85 29.34
N PRO A 523 -14.96 12.28 28.71
CA PRO A 523 -13.67 12.34 29.38
C PRO A 523 -13.77 13.22 30.62
N ALA A 524 -13.23 12.73 31.73
CA ALA A 524 -13.26 13.44 33.00
C ALA A 524 -12.71 14.87 32.83
N PRO A 525 -13.31 15.89 33.48
CA PRO A 525 -12.92 17.28 33.29
C PRO A 525 -11.42 17.46 33.58
N PRO A 526 -10.69 18.23 32.75
CA PRO A 526 -9.26 18.39 32.90
C PRO A 526 -8.93 18.98 34.27
N ARG A 527 -8.00 18.34 34.99
CA ARG A 527 -7.54 18.85 36.29
C ARG A 527 -7.01 20.29 36.13
N PRO A 528 -7.31 21.20 37.08
CA PRO A 528 -6.81 22.57 37.02
C PRO A 528 -5.28 22.59 36.94
N ALA A 529 -4.74 23.46 36.09
CA ALA A 529 -3.30 23.61 35.91
C ALA A 529 -2.65 24.20 37.17
N PRO A 530 -1.43 23.76 37.56
CA PRO A 530 -0.68 24.41 38.62
C PRO A 530 -0.30 25.85 38.22
N PRO A 531 -0.09 26.76 39.18
CA PRO A 531 0.27 28.15 38.90
C PRO A 531 1.59 28.25 38.10
N PRO A 532 1.72 29.23 37.19
CA PRO A 532 2.85 29.32 36.27
C PRO A 532 4.14 29.79 36.97
N GLY A 533 5.05 28.85 37.27
CA GLY A 533 6.43 29.18 37.61
C GLY A 533 7.22 29.66 36.38
N VAL A 534 8.04 30.69 36.53
CA VAL A 534 8.92 31.15 35.46
C VAL A 534 10.12 30.20 35.36
N ILE A 535 10.22 29.46 34.24
CA ILE A 535 11.43 28.72 33.87
C ILE A 535 12.17 29.43 32.74
N THR A 536 13.47 29.57 32.93
CA THR A 536 14.47 29.88 31.90
C THR A 536 15.09 28.56 31.44
N LEU A 537 15.45 28.44 30.16
CA LEU A 537 16.17 27.25 29.68
C LEU A 537 17.51 27.06 30.44
N PRO A 538 18.01 25.82 30.62
CA PRO A 538 19.32 25.59 31.22
C PRO A 538 20.43 26.18 30.31
N PRO A 539 21.51 26.77 30.86
CA PRO A 539 22.49 27.54 30.07
C PRO A 539 23.05 26.85 28.80
N PRO A 540 23.33 25.52 28.78
CA PRO A 540 23.80 24.86 27.57
C PRO A 540 22.79 24.86 26.40
N LEU A 541 21.49 24.98 26.68
CA LEU A 541 20.46 25.09 25.64
C LEU A 541 20.21 26.55 25.24
N GLN A 542 20.42 27.54 26.12
CA GLN A 542 20.14 28.95 25.83
C GLN A 542 20.89 29.47 24.60
N GLN A 543 22.13 29.01 24.40
CA GLN A 543 23.00 29.41 23.28
C GLN A 543 22.54 28.90 21.91
N PHE A 544 21.62 27.94 21.88
CA PHE A 544 21.16 27.24 20.67
C PHE A 544 19.63 26.98 20.68
N ALA A 545 18.88 27.80 21.40
CA ALA A 545 17.42 27.69 21.49
C ALA A 545 16.72 28.70 20.58
N ALA A 546 15.85 28.19 19.71
CA ALA A 546 15.10 28.97 18.72
C ALA A 546 13.59 28.75 18.80
N LEU A 547 12.82 29.76 18.39
CA LEU A 547 11.36 29.72 18.31
C LEU A 547 10.91 29.93 16.85
N LYS A 548 10.28 28.93 16.22
CA LYS A 548 9.76 28.99 14.85
C LYS A 548 8.30 29.46 14.84
N ILE A 549 8.01 30.54 14.11
CA ILE A 549 6.70 31.22 14.09
C ILE A 549 6.24 31.56 12.66
N ALA A 550 4.93 31.47 12.42
CA ALA A 550 4.33 31.59 11.08
C ALA A 550 3.85 32.99 10.70
N THR A 551 3.91 33.94 11.63
CA THR A 551 3.19 35.23 11.50
C THR A 551 3.75 36.14 10.41
N LYS A 552 2.86 36.98 9.88
CA LYS A 552 3.18 38.12 9.01
C LYS A 552 3.23 39.45 9.76
N ASP A 553 2.62 39.53 10.95
CA ASP A 553 2.53 40.75 11.74
C ASP A 553 3.87 41.05 12.44
N ASP A 554 4.34 42.29 12.34
CA ASP A 554 5.59 42.73 12.95
C ASP A 554 5.43 42.88 14.49
N ASP A 555 4.23 43.20 15.00
CA ASP A 555 3.94 43.32 16.45
C ASP A 555 3.91 41.95 17.14
N GLU A 556 3.44 40.90 16.44
CA GLU A 556 3.57 39.52 16.90
C GLU A 556 5.05 39.09 16.92
N VAL A 557 5.88 39.50 15.95
CA VAL A 557 7.33 39.21 15.98
C VAL A 557 8.02 39.95 17.14
N GLU A 558 7.67 41.21 17.43
CA GLU A 558 8.15 41.92 18.62
C GLU A 558 7.74 41.20 19.91
N THR A 559 6.49 40.75 20.01
CA THR A 559 5.98 39.98 21.15
C THR A 559 6.74 38.67 21.33
N ALA A 560 6.99 37.94 20.24
CA ALA A 560 7.80 36.73 20.23
C ALA A 560 9.26 37.00 20.63
N ALA A 561 9.90 38.06 20.13
CA ALA A 561 11.29 38.41 20.42
C ALA A 561 11.48 38.78 21.90
N LYS A 562 10.57 39.58 22.43
CA LYS A 562 10.49 39.98 23.84
C LYS A 562 10.25 38.78 24.77
N TRP A 563 9.45 37.80 24.34
CA TRP A 563 9.26 36.53 25.07
C TRP A 563 10.52 35.65 25.00
N ALA A 564 11.10 35.50 23.83
CA ALA A 564 12.31 34.70 23.56
C ALA A 564 13.49 35.17 24.43
N ALA A 565 13.80 36.48 24.40
CA ALA A 565 14.84 37.09 25.23
C ALA A 565 14.63 36.81 26.73
N ARG A 566 13.39 36.99 27.23
CA ARG A 566 13.02 36.74 28.64
C ARG A 566 13.13 35.28 29.08
N ARG A 567 13.17 34.33 28.15
CA ARG A 567 13.25 32.88 28.42
C ARG A 567 14.60 32.26 28.06
N GLY A 568 15.54 33.04 27.52
CA GLY A 568 16.86 32.59 27.12
C GLY A 568 16.90 31.88 25.77
N PHE A 569 16.04 32.27 24.82
CA PHE A 569 16.12 31.83 23.43
C PHE A 569 16.98 32.83 22.64
N CYS A 570 17.99 32.35 21.93
CA CYS A 570 18.93 33.19 21.19
C CYS A 570 18.44 33.59 19.79
N ALA A 571 17.39 32.94 19.27
CA ALA A 571 16.90 33.16 17.91
C ALA A 571 15.37 33.07 17.74
N LEU A 572 14.84 33.83 16.79
CA LEU A 572 13.53 33.61 16.16
C LEU A 572 13.71 33.11 14.74
N PHE A 573 12.94 32.08 14.39
CA PHE A 573 12.85 31.50 13.06
C PHE A 573 11.50 31.95 12.45
N VAL A 574 11.49 33.10 11.78
CA VAL A 574 10.24 33.77 11.34
C VAL A 574 9.96 33.44 9.89
N ARG A 575 8.72 33.04 9.56
CA ARG A 575 8.37 32.72 8.17
C ARG A 575 8.45 33.95 7.25
N ALA A 576 9.07 33.73 6.08
CA ALA A 576 9.27 34.70 5.03
C ALA A 576 8.84 34.11 3.68
N SER A 577 8.22 34.93 2.83
CA SER A 577 7.71 34.53 1.52
C SER A 577 8.73 34.85 0.42
N LEU A 578 9.18 33.83 -0.31
CA LEU A 578 10.06 34.01 -1.47
C LEU A 578 9.34 34.71 -2.65
N TRP A 579 8.01 34.80 -2.57
CA TRP A 579 7.11 35.10 -3.69
C TRP A 579 6.32 36.41 -3.52
N GLU A 580 6.53 37.16 -2.42
CA GLU A 580 5.81 38.40 -2.14
C GLU A 580 6.75 39.61 -2.24
N GLY A 581 6.40 40.57 -3.11
CA GLY A 581 7.07 41.88 -3.15
C GLY A 581 6.83 42.64 -1.84
N GLY A 582 7.92 43.11 -1.21
CA GLY A 582 7.93 43.75 0.10
C GLY A 582 8.58 42.93 1.22
N GLU A 583 8.94 41.65 0.97
CA GLU A 583 9.60 40.81 1.99
C GLU A 583 11.02 41.31 2.39
N PRO A 584 11.90 41.81 1.49
CA PRO A 584 13.20 42.37 1.91
C PRO A 584 13.05 43.54 2.91
N GLU A 585 12.09 44.44 2.66
CA GLU A 585 11.78 45.58 3.50
C GLU A 585 11.17 45.14 4.84
N ARG A 586 10.35 44.08 4.83
CA ARG A 586 9.85 43.43 6.05
C ARG A 586 10.99 42.83 6.87
N LEU A 587 11.84 42.00 6.26
CA LEU A 587 12.97 41.37 6.97
C LEU A 587 13.93 42.39 7.59
N SER A 588 14.11 43.56 6.98
CA SER A 588 14.89 44.66 7.55
C SER A 588 14.27 45.21 8.85
N ARG A 589 12.94 45.35 8.91
CA ARG A 589 12.22 45.71 10.15
C ARG A 589 12.31 44.60 11.18
N LEU A 590 12.11 43.33 10.79
CA LEU A 590 12.23 42.20 11.71
C LEU A 590 13.64 42.08 12.30
N ALA A 591 14.69 42.24 11.49
CA ALA A 591 16.08 42.27 11.96
C ALA A 591 16.31 43.37 13.01
N THR A 592 15.70 44.55 12.82
CA THR A 592 15.73 45.66 13.78
C THR A 592 15.01 45.29 15.09
N ILE A 593 13.85 44.62 15.02
CA ILE A 593 13.12 44.09 16.19
C ILE A 593 13.96 43.04 16.93
N GLY A 594 14.63 42.13 16.21
CA GLY A 594 15.53 41.14 16.80
C GLY A 594 16.70 41.79 17.54
N ALA A 595 17.38 42.75 16.90
CA ALA A 595 18.48 43.50 17.49
C ALA A 595 18.06 44.25 18.77
N LYS A 596 16.87 44.88 18.77
CA LYS A 596 16.26 45.57 19.93
C LYS A 596 16.10 44.67 21.16
N TYR A 597 15.94 43.35 20.98
CA TYR A 597 15.80 42.37 22.06
C TYR A 597 17.00 41.43 22.22
N GLY A 598 18.08 41.59 21.44
CA GLY A 598 19.24 40.69 21.45
C GLY A 598 18.96 39.29 20.87
N VAL A 599 17.90 39.13 20.09
CA VAL A 599 17.45 37.84 19.52
C VAL A 599 17.71 37.82 18.01
N LYS A 600 18.44 36.81 17.54
CA LYS A 600 18.80 36.67 16.11
C LYS A 600 17.60 36.30 15.25
N ILE A 601 17.36 37.01 14.15
CA ILE A 601 16.29 36.66 13.20
C ILE A 601 16.86 35.78 12.07
N TYR A 602 16.21 34.64 11.85
CA TYR A 602 16.42 33.79 10.68
C TYR A 602 15.10 33.70 9.90
N PRO A 603 15.00 34.28 8.68
CA PRO A 603 13.89 34.00 7.77
C PRO A 603 13.81 32.49 7.44
N VAL A 604 12.63 31.92 7.64
CA VAL A 604 12.27 30.57 7.18
C VAL A 604 11.59 30.69 5.83
N ILE A 605 12.26 30.20 4.79
CA ILE A 605 11.92 30.39 3.39
C ILE A 605 11.49 29.05 2.79
N SER A 606 10.26 28.97 2.29
CA SER A 606 9.80 27.85 1.47
C SER A 606 10.39 27.95 0.06
N LEU A 607 11.30 27.04 -0.31
CA LEU A 607 11.98 27.13 -1.62
C LEU A 607 11.09 26.73 -2.79
N LEU A 608 10.50 25.53 -2.77
CA LEU A 608 9.73 25.00 -3.90
C LEU A 608 8.22 25.20 -3.80
N ARG A 609 7.71 25.44 -2.59
CA ARG A 609 6.27 25.58 -2.35
C ARG A 609 5.82 27.01 -2.66
N THR A 610 4.92 27.18 -3.62
CA THR A 610 4.35 28.49 -3.98
C THR A 610 3.04 28.75 -3.21
N PRO A 611 2.75 30.01 -2.86
CA PRO A 611 1.48 30.42 -2.24
C PRO A 611 0.28 30.21 -3.18
N PRO A 612 -0.96 30.37 -2.67
CA PRO A 612 -2.18 30.31 -3.48
C PRO A 612 -2.15 31.30 -4.64
N ALA A 613 -2.62 30.87 -5.82
CA ALA A 613 -2.69 31.68 -7.03
C ALA A 613 -3.46 33.01 -6.83
N GLU A 614 -4.48 33.02 -5.97
CA GLU A 614 -5.28 34.21 -5.64
C GLU A 614 -4.56 35.18 -4.70
N SER A 615 -3.67 34.68 -3.85
CA SER A 615 -2.88 35.48 -2.90
C SER A 615 -1.63 36.10 -3.54
N ALA A 616 -1.16 35.49 -4.63
CA ALA A 616 0.01 35.94 -5.35
C ALA A 616 -0.40 37.05 -6.34
N LYS A 617 0.17 38.24 -6.16
CA LYS A 617 0.04 39.37 -7.11
C LYS A 617 0.58 38.96 -8.50
N LYS A 618 0.33 39.75 -9.54
CA LYS A 618 0.67 39.49 -10.96
C LYS A 618 2.10 39.01 -11.28
N GLU A 619 3.04 39.09 -10.34
CA GLU A 619 4.41 38.52 -10.44
C GLU A 619 4.51 37.02 -10.13
N ALA A 620 3.40 36.35 -9.80
CA ALA A 620 3.37 34.94 -9.45
C ALA A 620 3.97 34.06 -10.57
N PRO A 621 4.77 33.03 -10.24
CA PRO A 621 5.47 32.19 -11.23
C PRO A 621 4.55 31.16 -11.92
N HIS A 622 3.44 31.60 -12.51
CA HIS A 622 2.50 30.73 -13.23
C HIS A 622 3.14 30.01 -14.43
N ASN A 623 4.22 30.57 -14.97
CA ASN A 623 5.02 30.03 -16.07
C ASN A 623 6.11 29.03 -15.64
N LEU A 624 6.41 28.89 -14.34
CA LEU A 624 7.44 27.96 -13.87
C LEU A 624 6.91 26.53 -13.78
N ALA A 625 7.79 25.58 -14.12
CA ALA A 625 7.51 24.14 -14.10
C ALA A 625 7.02 23.67 -12.73
N ARG A 626 6.03 22.77 -12.73
CA ARG A 626 5.39 22.23 -11.53
C ARG A 626 5.81 20.79 -11.31
N ALA A 627 6.09 20.43 -10.06
CA ALA A 627 6.44 19.08 -9.67
C ALA A 627 5.24 18.16 -9.94
N ARG A 628 5.29 17.45 -11.08
CA ARG A 628 4.22 16.56 -11.51
C ARG A 628 4.18 15.29 -10.69
N ASN A 629 2.98 14.75 -10.55
CA ASN A 629 2.72 13.47 -9.93
C ASN A 629 2.69 12.34 -10.96
N VAL A 630 2.53 11.11 -10.47
CA VAL A 630 2.33 9.90 -11.28
C VAL A 630 1.28 10.00 -12.39
N PHE A 631 0.25 10.83 -12.23
CA PHE A 631 -0.83 11.04 -13.21
C PHE A 631 -0.57 12.23 -14.16
N GLY A 632 0.59 12.88 -14.06
CA GLY A 632 0.92 14.13 -14.77
C GLY A 632 0.34 15.40 -14.11
N GLU A 633 -0.35 15.28 -12.98
CA GLU A 633 -1.02 16.40 -12.29
C GLU A 633 -0.04 17.10 -11.34
N SER A 634 -0.24 18.40 -11.08
CA SER A 634 0.42 19.06 -9.94
C SER A 634 -0.20 18.61 -8.61
N LEU A 635 0.46 18.88 -7.47
CA LEU A 635 -0.14 18.53 -6.17
C LEU A 635 -1.42 19.33 -5.87
N ARG A 636 -1.57 20.51 -6.48
CA ARG A 636 -2.80 21.30 -6.38
C ARG A 636 -3.91 20.75 -7.27
N GLU A 637 -3.60 20.37 -8.51
CA GLU A 637 -4.52 19.69 -9.42
C GLU A 637 -5.03 18.37 -8.81
N TYR A 638 -4.11 17.58 -8.23
CA TYR A 638 -4.41 16.36 -7.45
C TYR A 638 -5.37 16.62 -6.28
N ALA A 639 -5.05 17.63 -5.45
CA ALA A 639 -5.84 17.98 -4.28
C ALA A 639 -7.24 18.49 -4.63
N TYR A 640 -7.42 19.11 -5.81
CA TYR A 640 -8.74 19.44 -6.34
C TYR A 640 -9.48 18.21 -6.89
N ARG A 641 -8.83 17.31 -7.64
CA ARG A 641 -9.49 16.08 -8.13
C ARG A 641 -9.99 15.19 -6.99
N ARG A 642 -9.23 15.06 -5.90
CA ARG A 642 -9.66 14.28 -4.72
C ARG A 642 -10.60 15.04 -3.77
N LYS A 643 -10.87 16.35 -3.97
CA LYS A 643 -11.44 17.22 -2.93
C LYS A 643 -12.80 16.76 -2.38
N ASP A 644 -13.63 16.17 -3.25
CA ASP A 644 -15.00 15.70 -2.98
C ASP A 644 -15.06 14.16 -2.86
N ALA A 645 -13.92 13.47 -2.89
CA ALA A 645 -13.86 12.01 -2.91
C ALA A 645 -14.32 11.42 -1.56
N PRO A 646 -15.12 10.33 -1.53
CA PRO A 646 -15.65 9.76 -0.29
C PRO A 646 -14.61 9.41 0.78
N ALA A 647 -13.40 9.00 0.39
CA ALA A 647 -12.29 8.80 1.32
C ALA A 647 -11.96 10.07 2.11
N LEU A 648 -11.97 11.25 1.48
CA LEU A 648 -11.68 12.50 2.20
C LEU A 648 -12.89 13.01 3.00
N LEU A 649 -14.11 12.65 2.60
CA LEU A 649 -15.31 13.04 3.35
C LEU A 649 -15.49 12.24 4.65
N THR A 650 -14.91 11.03 4.74
CA THR A 650 -15.05 10.14 5.90
C THR A 650 -13.73 9.93 6.66
N ASN A 651 -12.61 9.73 5.96
CA ASN A 651 -11.29 9.60 6.57
C ASN A 651 -10.63 10.97 6.75
N LYS A 652 -10.93 11.61 7.89
CA LYS A 652 -10.35 12.91 8.27
C LYS A 652 -8.82 12.95 8.18
N TYR A 653 -8.11 11.85 8.41
CA TYR A 653 -6.65 11.84 8.31
C TYR A 653 -6.15 12.12 6.88
N GLU A 654 -6.84 11.59 5.87
CA GLU A 654 -6.53 11.84 4.46
C GLU A 654 -6.96 13.25 4.04
N ALA A 655 -8.10 13.72 4.54
CA ALA A 655 -8.57 15.09 4.34
C ALA A 655 -7.58 16.13 4.89
N ASP A 656 -7.13 15.96 6.14
CA ASP A 656 -6.15 16.83 6.81
C ASP A 656 -4.76 16.74 6.12
N GLN A 657 -4.43 15.62 5.46
CA GLN A 657 -3.22 15.50 4.63
C GLN A 657 -3.33 16.20 3.27
N ILE A 658 -4.50 16.15 2.60
CA ILE A 658 -4.64 16.68 1.23
C ILE A 658 -5.06 18.17 1.22
N ALA A 659 -5.80 18.64 2.23
CA ALA A 659 -6.24 20.03 2.33
C ALA A 659 -5.11 21.07 2.20
N PRO A 660 -3.90 20.90 2.80
CA PRO A 660 -2.79 21.84 2.66
C PRO A 660 -2.28 22.07 1.22
N TYR A 661 -2.63 21.19 0.27
CA TYR A 661 -2.22 21.27 -1.14
C TYR A 661 -3.30 21.86 -2.06
N ARG A 662 -4.54 22.05 -1.58
CA ARG A 662 -5.62 22.72 -2.36
C ARG A 662 -5.22 24.14 -2.77
N ASP A 663 -4.49 24.81 -1.87
CA ASP A 663 -4.15 26.23 -2.00
C ASP A 663 -2.63 26.46 -2.14
N THR A 664 -1.82 25.41 -2.27
CA THR A 664 -0.38 25.57 -2.54
C THR A 664 0.13 24.50 -3.48
N ASP A 665 1.01 24.89 -4.40
CA ASP A 665 1.60 23.99 -5.38
C ASP A 665 3.12 23.98 -5.24
N TRP A 666 3.77 23.06 -5.95
CA TRP A 666 5.20 22.80 -5.84
C TRP A 666 5.90 22.97 -7.18
N LEU A 667 7.03 23.67 -7.19
CA LEU A 667 7.89 23.83 -8.36
C LEU A 667 8.72 22.58 -8.60
N ASP A 668 8.96 22.25 -9.87
CA ASP A 668 9.91 21.22 -10.24
C ASP A 668 11.33 21.76 -10.14
N ALA A 669 12.05 21.34 -9.11
CA ALA A 669 13.43 21.77 -8.89
C ALA A 669 14.44 21.22 -9.90
N SER A 670 14.05 20.29 -10.77
CA SER A 670 14.89 19.83 -11.88
C SER A 670 14.89 20.79 -13.08
N ASP A 671 13.93 21.72 -13.14
CA ASP A 671 13.84 22.79 -14.13
C ASP A 671 14.80 23.95 -13.84
N GLU A 672 15.44 24.48 -14.89
CA GLU A 672 16.48 25.50 -14.77
C GLU A 672 15.90 26.91 -14.55
N ALA A 673 14.71 27.21 -15.07
CA ALA A 673 14.03 28.47 -14.82
C ALA A 673 13.53 28.55 -13.37
N VAL A 674 13.09 27.43 -12.79
CA VAL A 674 12.82 27.28 -11.35
C VAL A 674 14.09 27.56 -10.54
N GLN A 675 15.19 26.84 -10.82
CA GLN A 675 16.43 27.01 -10.06
C GLN A 675 16.94 28.45 -10.09
N LYS A 676 16.98 29.06 -11.29
CA LYS A 676 17.39 30.45 -11.46
C LYS A 676 16.47 31.44 -10.75
N THR A 677 15.16 31.31 -10.90
CA THR A 677 14.20 32.25 -10.26
C THR A 677 14.27 32.19 -8.73
N VAL A 678 14.36 30.99 -8.17
CA VAL A 678 14.54 30.77 -6.73
C VAL A 678 15.88 31.34 -6.27
N ALA A 679 16.96 31.15 -7.03
CA ALA A 679 18.27 31.71 -6.72
C ALA A 679 18.29 33.24 -6.74
N GLU A 680 17.69 33.89 -7.74
CA GLU A 680 17.61 35.34 -7.84
C GLU A 680 16.80 35.95 -6.68
N ARG A 681 15.66 35.34 -6.31
CA ARG A 681 14.84 35.80 -5.16
C ARG A 681 15.56 35.56 -3.83
N LEU A 682 16.27 34.44 -3.64
CA LEU A 682 17.13 34.21 -2.48
C LEU A 682 18.28 35.23 -2.37
N ALA A 683 18.93 35.56 -3.49
CA ALA A 683 19.99 36.55 -3.56
C ALA A 683 19.52 37.98 -3.22
N ALA A 684 18.23 38.28 -3.38
CA ALA A 684 17.63 39.52 -2.91
C ALA A 684 17.44 39.50 -1.37
N LEU A 685 16.83 38.44 -0.83
CA LEU A 685 16.62 38.28 0.63
C LEU A 685 17.94 38.21 1.42
N ALA A 686 19.00 37.64 0.83
CA ALA A 686 20.33 37.53 1.44
C ALA A 686 21.11 38.85 1.55
N LYS A 687 20.65 39.92 0.90
CA LYS A 687 21.24 41.26 0.98
C LYS A 687 20.60 42.12 2.09
N VAL A 688 19.56 41.63 2.76
CA VAL A 688 18.89 42.36 3.84
C VAL A 688 19.84 42.48 5.05
N PRO A 689 20.20 43.70 5.50
CA PRO A 689 21.07 43.87 6.65
C PRO A 689 20.45 43.32 7.94
N GLY A 690 21.27 42.71 8.79
CA GLY A 690 20.89 42.31 10.14
C GLY A 690 20.17 40.96 10.28
N ILE A 691 19.80 40.27 9.19
CA ILE A 691 19.42 38.86 9.31
C ILE A 691 20.63 38.02 9.72
N ALA A 692 20.43 37.02 10.58
CA ALA A 692 21.52 36.24 11.16
C ALA A 692 21.86 34.97 10.37
N GLY A 693 21.19 34.75 9.24
CA GLY A 693 21.24 33.56 8.39
C GLY A 693 19.90 33.32 7.68
N MET A 694 19.70 32.12 7.16
CA MET A 694 18.45 31.64 6.56
C MET A 694 18.14 30.22 7.01
N ILE A 695 16.85 29.87 6.98
CA ILE A 695 16.38 28.48 7.07
C ILE A 695 15.60 28.18 5.80
N TRP A 696 15.95 27.10 5.11
CA TRP A 696 15.28 26.64 3.91
C TRP A 696 14.38 25.47 4.26
N GLU A 697 13.06 25.68 4.19
CA GLU A 697 12.03 24.64 4.31
C GLU A 697 11.49 24.28 2.92
N ASN A 698 10.77 23.15 2.82
CA ASN A 698 10.14 22.72 1.57
C ASN A 698 11.15 22.61 0.41
N VAL A 699 12.33 22.04 0.71
CA VAL A 699 13.48 21.85 -0.20
C VAL A 699 13.43 20.55 -1.01
N ALA A 700 12.23 19.99 -1.17
CA ALA A 700 11.91 18.83 -2.00
C ALA A 700 10.38 18.74 -2.07
N ALA A 701 9.81 18.46 -3.25
CA ALA A 701 8.38 18.17 -3.36
C ALA A 701 8.05 16.88 -2.59
N PRO A 702 6.87 16.72 -1.96
CA PRO A 702 6.58 15.63 -1.01
C PRO A 702 6.98 14.20 -1.40
N GLY A 703 6.97 13.82 -2.68
CA GLY A 703 7.45 12.49 -3.12
C GLY A 703 8.89 12.43 -3.64
N THR A 704 9.55 13.58 -3.79
CA THR A 704 11.03 13.67 -3.81
C THR A 704 11.62 13.88 -2.42
N ALA A 705 10.79 14.25 -1.45
CA ALA A 705 11.10 14.51 -0.04
C ALA A 705 11.28 13.20 0.75
N ILE A 706 12.21 12.37 0.29
CA ILE A 706 12.41 11.00 0.76
C ILE A 706 13.28 10.96 2.03
N SER A 707 12.69 10.67 3.19
CA SER A 707 13.44 10.24 4.38
C SER A 707 14.24 8.96 4.11
N GLY A 708 15.18 8.62 5.02
CA GLY A 708 15.99 7.42 4.87
C GLY A 708 15.17 6.13 4.70
N TYR A 709 14.02 6.03 5.39
CA TYR A 709 13.39 4.74 5.73
C TYR A 709 11.84 4.70 5.83
N SER A 710 11.08 5.81 5.81
CA SER A 710 9.65 5.82 6.25
C SER A 710 8.59 5.48 5.17
N TRP A 711 8.94 4.55 4.27
CA TRP A 711 8.15 4.09 3.11
C TRP A 711 6.69 3.72 3.41
N THR A 712 6.44 3.09 4.55
CA THR A 712 5.09 2.65 4.96
C THR A 712 4.20 3.79 5.46
N SER A 713 4.77 4.93 5.83
CA SER A 713 4.09 6.01 6.58
C SER A 713 4.06 7.36 5.86
N GLY A 714 4.67 7.49 4.69
CA GLY A 714 4.62 8.72 3.90
C GLY A 714 3.19 9.16 3.58
N SER A 715 2.95 10.46 3.65
CA SER A 715 1.64 11.08 3.35
C SER A 715 1.19 10.79 1.92
N ILE A 716 -0.13 10.87 1.65
CA ILE A 716 -0.69 10.58 0.32
C ILE A 716 0.00 11.43 -0.76
N ALA A 717 0.13 12.74 -0.54
CA ALA A 717 0.86 13.63 -1.46
C ALA A 717 2.33 13.21 -1.69
N GLY A 718 2.97 12.60 -0.68
CA GLY A 718 4.31 12.01 -0.75
C GLY A 718 4.41 10.72 -1.56
N ARG A 719 3.29 10.06 -1.86
CA ARG A 719 3.23 8.93 -2.82
C ARG A 719 3.03 9.37 -4.26
N HIS A 720 2.69 10.65 -4.47
CA HIS A 720 2.25 11.14 -5.77
C HIS A 720 3.30 12.00 -6.48
N ALA A 721 3.87 13.03 -5.85
CA ALA A 721 4.74 14.00 -6.54
C ALA A 721 6.16 13.47 -6.87
N GLY A 722 6.81 14.08 -7.87
CA GLY A 722 8.24 13.89 -8.16
C GLY A 722 8.56 13.22 -9.50
N PHE A 723 7.56 12.97 -10.34
CA PHE A 723 7.69 12.22 -11.59
C PHE A 723 7.79 13.16 -12.80
N SER A 724 8.65 14.18 -12.72
CA SER A 724 8.88 15.08 -13.86
C SER A 724 9.60 14.37 -15.00
N ASP A 725 9.33 14.78 -16.23
CA ASP A 725 9.86 14.11 -17.43
C ASP A 725 11.39 14.18 -17.50
N THR A 726 11.98 15.27 -17.00
CA THR A 726 13.42 15.40 -16.69
C THR A 726 13.96 14.21 -15.88
N LEU A 727 13.33 13.90 -14.75
CA LEU A 727 13.78 12.83 -13.85
C LEU A 727 13.47 11.45 -14.46
N ARG A 728 12.33 11.30 -15.15
CA ARG A 728 11.95 10.09 -15.88
C ARG A 728 12.97 9.76 -16.98
N VAL A 729 13.35 10.72 -17.82
CA VAL A 729 14.39 10.57 -18.87
C VAL A 729 15.72 10.19 -18.25
N ALA A 730 16.15 10.86 -17.18
CA ALA A 730 17.38 10.53 -16.47
C ALA A 730 17.36 9.10 -15.89
N PHE A 731 16.21 8.64 -15.38
CA PHE A 731 16.06 7.29 -14.84
C PHE A 731 15.99 6.20 -15.92
N ILE A 732 15.29 6.45 -17.03
CA ILE A 732 15.24 5.53 -18.18
C ILE A 732 16.65 5.32 -18.73
N ARG A 733 17.44 6.39 -18.90
CA ARG A 733 18.85 6.33 -19.33
C ARG A 733 19.75 5.55 -18.36
N GLN A 734 19.42 5.50 -17.08
CA GLN A 734 20.23 4.86 -16.04
C GLN A 734 19.86 3.39 -15.79
N GLU A 735 18.56 3.08 -15.70
CA GLU A 735 18.06 1.76 -15.28
C GLU A 735 17.25 1.01 -16.34
N ASN A 736 17.01 1.64 -17.50
CA ASN A 736 16.16 1.16 -18.60
C ASN A 736 14.71 0.92 -18.17
N ALA A 737 14.18 1.74 -17.27
CA ALA A 737 12.80 1.67 -16.80
C ALA A 737 12.23 3.08 -16.62
N ASP A 738 10.92 3.25 -16.83
CA ASP A 738 10.21 4.46 -16.39
C ASP A 738 9.87 4.30 -14.90
N PRO A 739 10.07 5.32 -14.03
CA PRO A 739 9.66 5.21 -12.64
C PRO A 739 8.13 5.05 -12.50
N LEU A 740 7.32 5.39 -13.51
CA LEU A 740 5.87 5.10 -13.55
C LEU A 740 5.54 3.61 -13.80
N ASP A 741 6.53 2.79 -14.15
CA ASP A 741 6.38 1.34 -14.35
C ASP A 741 6.88 0.51 -13.15
N LEU A 742 7.49 1.18 -12.16
CA LEU A 742 7.75 0.65 -10.83
C LEU A 742 6.48 0.81 -9.95
N PRO A 743 6.18 -0.11 -9.01
CA PRO A 743 5.14 0.11 -8.01
C PRO A 743 5.63 1.10 -6.95
N PRO A 744 4.71 1.74 -6.19
CA PRO A 744 5.08 2.47 -4.99
C PRO A 744 5.76 1.51 -3.99
N TYR A 745 6.88 1.93 -3.41
CA TYR A 745 7.63 1.05 -2.52
C TYR A 745 7.02 1.02 -1.11
N GLY A 746 6.48 -0.15 -0.74
CA GLY A 746 5.73 -0.38 0.50
C GLY A 746 4.24 -0.58 0.25
N ASN A 747 3.57 -1.33 1.14
CA ASN A 747 2.15 -1.65 1.05
C ASN A 747 1.30 -0.41 0.74
N ILE A 748 0.37 -0.53 -0.21
CA ILE A 748 -0.62 0.51 -0.52
C ILE A 748 -1.72 0.46 0.55
N GLY A 749 -1.35 0.92 1.75
CA GLY A 749 -2.15 0.82 2.97
C GLY A 749 -2.29 -0.61 3.52
N PRO A 750 -2.92 -0.75 4.69
CA PRO A 750 -3.48 -2.02 5.17
C PRO A 750 -4.88 -2.29 4.59
N TYR A 751 -5.47 -1.35 3.85
CA TYR A 751 -6.84 -1.43 3.30
C TYR A 751 -7.01 -2.54 2.26
N ILE A 752 -5.95 -2.82 1.51
CA ILE A 752 -5.75 -4.12 0.87
C ILE A 752 -4.59 -4.75 1.62
N ASP A 753 -4.76 -5.91 2.25
CA ASP A 753 -3.61 -6.61 2.86
C ASP A 753 -2.80 -7.27 1.74
N TRP A 754 -1.72 -6.59 1.34
CA TRP A 754 -0.74 -7.05 0.35
C TRP A 754 0.20 -8.13 0.92
N SER A 755 0.20 -8.32 2.24
CA SER A 755 1.14 -9.14 3.01
C SER A 755 0.58 -10.49 3.49
N SER A 756 -0.74 -10.65 3.54
CA SER A 756 -1.41 -11.92 3.92
C SER A 756 -1.07 -13.11 3.02
N GLY A 757 -0.51 -12.86 1.83
CA GLY A 757 -0.42 -13.84 0.74
C GLY A 757 -1.76 -14.11 0.05
N ASP A 758 -2.89 -13.70 0.66
CA ASP A 758 -4.21 -14.20 0.33
C ASP A 758 -5.24 -13.17 -0.15
N THR A 759 -5.02 -11.86 -0.04
CA THR A 759 -6.07 -10.86 -0.35
C THR A 759 -5.82 -9.96 -1.56
N SER A 760 -4.72 -10.12 -2.30
CA SER A 760 -4.45 -9.31 -3.50
C SER A 760 -4.66 -10.07 -4.83
N PRO A 761 -5.79 -9.89 -5.55
CA PRO A 761 -5.98 -10.42 -6.91
C PRO A 761 -5.11 -9.70 -7.95
N PHE A 762 -4.78 -8.45 -7.67
CA PHE A 762 -4.01 -7.56 -8.55
C PHE A 762 -2.56 -8.05 -8.75
N MET A 763 -2.06 -8.90 -7.85
CA MET A 763 -0.65 -9.26 -7.70
C MET A 763 -0.33 -10.72 -8.01
N GLY A 764 -1.30 -11.53 -8.47
CA GLY A 764 -1.06 -12.94 -8.86
C GLY A 764 0.05 -13.11 -9.91
N ASN A 765 0.35 -12.03 -10.67
CA ASN A 765 1.45 -11.95 -11.62
C ASN A 765 2.72 -11.29 -11.06
N GLU A 766 2.65 -10.51 -9.96
CA GLU A 766 3.79 -9.69 -9.53
C GLU A 766 4.78 -10.44 -8.66
N TRP A 767 4.36 -11.40 -7.83
CA TRP A 767 5.30 -12.37 -7.26
C TRP A 767 6.08 -13.09 -8.37
N GLU A 768 5.43 -13.40 -9.50
CA GLU A 768 6.06 -14.05 -10.66
C GLU A 768 7.05 -13.14 -11.39
N VAL A 769 6.72 -11.85 -11.52
CA VAL A 769 7.64 -10.83 -12.07
C VAL A 769 8.83 -10.63 -11.14
N GLN A 770 8.61 -10.60 -9.82
CA GLN A 770 9.68 -10.54 -8.82
C GLN A 770 10.53 -11.83 -8.83
N GLU A 771 9.94 -13.01 -9.00
CA GLU A 771 10.66 -14.29 -9.14
C GLU A 771 11.51 -14.32 -10.42
N ARG A 772 10.99 -13.82 -11.54
CA ARG A 772 11.77 -13.65 -12.78
C ARG A 772 12.88 -12.61 -12.63
N PHE A 773 12.66 -11.52 -11.88
CA PHE A 773 13.74 -10.59 -11.50
C PHE A 773 14.83 -11.25 -10.64
N ARG A 774 14.53 -12.32 -9.88
CA ARG A 774 15.56 -13.11 -9.16
C ARG A 774 16.34 -14.02 -10.12
N GLN A 775 15.63 -14.62 -11.09
CA GLN A 775 16.16 -15.67 -11.97
C GLN A 775 16.94 -15.13 -13.19
N HIS A 776 16.62 -13.94 -13.69
CA HIS A 776 17.36 -13.29 -14.76
C HIS A 776 18.34 -12.25 -14.22
N PRO A 777 19.62 -12.25 -14.62
CA PRO A 777 20.58 -11.24 -14.18
C PRO A 777 20.17 -9.86 -14.70
N ALA A 778 20.36 -8.83 -13.88
CA ALA A 778 20.09 -7.46 -14.28
C ALA A 778 21.11 -6.99 -15.33
N TYR A 779 20.66 -6.69 -16.54
CA TYR A 779 21.51 -6.08 -17.56
C TYR A 779 21.49 -4.56 -17.39
N ARG A 780 22.66 -3.99 -17.14
CA ARG A 780 22.88 -2.53 -17.09
C ARG A 780 23.83 -2.12 -18.20
N LYS A 781 23.58 -0.96 -18.79
CA LYS A 781 24.48 -0.35 -19.77
C LYS A 781 25.57 0.39 -19.01
N ASP A 782 26.80 -0.09 -19.11
CA ASP A 782 27.96 0.49 -18.44
C ASP A 782 28.22 1.90 -19.03
N ALA A 783 28.06 2.93 -18.21
CA ALA A 783 28.05 4.32 -18.67
C ALA A 783 29.39 4.82 -19.24
N ALA A 784 30.49 4.12 -19.00
CA ALA A 784 31.82 4.48 -19.52
C ALA A 784 32.16 3.78 -20.84
N THR A 785 31.55 2.63 -21.11
CA THR A 785 31.86 1.79 -22.30
C THR A 785 30.68 1.64 -23.26
N GLY A 786 29.46 2.00 -22.86
CA GLY A 786 28.22 1.74 -23.60
C GLY A 786 27.83 0.25 -23.67
N THR A 787 28.62 -0.66 -23.09
CA THR A 787 28.41 -2.10 -23.17
C THR A 787 27.40 -2.59 -22.13
N TRP A 788 26.57 -3.56 -22.52
CA TRP A 788 25.65 -4.21 -21.59
C TRP A 788 26.37 -5.26 -20.75
N LYS A 789 26.30 -5.13 -19.42
CA LYS A 789 26.88 -6.07 -18.46
C LYS A 789 25.78 -6.70 -17.62
N ALA A 790 25.84 -8.02 -17.48
CA ALA A 790 25.03 -8.76 -16.51
C ALA A 790 25.61 -8.54 -15.10
N GLU A 791 24.91 -7.75 -14.28
CA GLU A 791 25.11 -7.78 -12.83
C GLU A 791 24.56 -9.12 -12.30
N LYS A 792 25.29 -9.79 -11.39
CA LYS A 792 24.77 -10.98 -10.71
C LYS A 792 23.55 -10.58 -9.87
N SER A 793 22.40 -11.22 -10.09
CA SER A 793 21.17 -10.89 -9.36
C SER A 793 21.38 -11.04 -7.84
N ALA A 794 21.02 -9.99 -7.09
CA ALA A 794 21.31 -9.91 -5.67
C ALA A 794 20.11 -10.37 -4.85
N ASN A 795 20.06 -11.67 -4.53
CA ASN A 795 19.17 -12.32 -3.56
C ASN A 795 17.84 -11.59 -3.27
N SER A 796 16.79 -11.87 -4.05
CA SER A 796 15.43 -11.32 -3.86
C SER A 796 15.28 -9.80 -3.95
N SER A 797 16.36 -9.03 -4.18
CA SER A 797 16.38 -7.59 -3.92
C SER A 797 16.34 -6.68 -5.14
N ASP A 798 16.54 -7.18 -6.36
CA ASP A 798 16.74 -6.34 -7.57
C ASP A 798 15.54 -5.41 -7.92
N TYR A 799 14.35 -5.69 -7.38
CA TYR A 799 13.19 -4.79 -7.46
C TYR A 799 13.22 -3.67 -6.41
N ASN A 800 13.68 -3.99 -5.19
CA ASN A 800 14.07 -2.98 -4.19
C ASN A 800 15.19 -2.10 -4.77
N PHE A 801 16.10 -2.68 -5.55
CA PHE A 801 17.21 -1.98 -6.17
C PHE A 801 16.75 -0.96 -7.23
N ALA A 802 15.80 -1.31 -8.12
CA ALA A 802 15.27 -0.34 -9.09
C ALA A 802 14.59 0.85 -8.39
N ALA A 803 13.75 0.61 -7.39
CA ALA A 803 13.15 1.68 -6.60
C ALA A 803 14.18 2.46 -5.76
N ALA A 804 15.15 1.78 -5.15
CA ALA A 804 16.26 2.43 -4.43
C ALA A 804 17.15 3.26 -5.36
N ALA A 805 17.32 2.87 -6.62
CA ALA A 805 18.02 3.64 -7.63
C ALA A 805 17.24 4.91 -8.01
N TRP A 806 15.91 4.82 -8.16
CA TRP A 806 15.05 6.00 -8.33
C TRP A 806 15.17 6.94 -7.12
N ASN A 807 15.04 6.40 -5.91
CA ASN A 807 15.18 7.14 -4.66
C ASN A 807 16.58 7.76 -4.50
N THR A 808 17.63 7.10 -4.99
CA THR A 808 19.01 7.59 -4.97
C THR A 808 19.21 8.71 -5.98
N LEU A 809 18.78 8.53 -7.24
CA LEU A 809 18.77 9.57 -8.27
C LEU A 809 18.01 10.82 -7.79
N VAL A 810 16.83 10.64 -7.20
CA VAL A 810 16.01 11.73 -6.67
C VAL A 810 16.70 12.45 -5.49
N ARG A 811 17.32 11.71 -4.55
CA ARG A 811 18.14 12.29 -3.47
C ARG A 811 19.36 13.05 -4.02
N GLU A 812 20.08 12.49 -4.98
CA GLU A 812 21.26 13.09 -5.59
C GLU A 812 20.91 14.35 -6.40
N ARG A 813 19.83 14.32 -7.17
CA ARG A 813 19.28 15.50 -7.86
C ARG A 813 18.86 16.57 -6.85
N ASN A 814 18.23 16.19 -5.73
CA ASN A 814 17.91 17.13 -4.66
C ASN A 814 19.15 17.78 -4.02
N ARG A 815 20.20 17.01 -3.70
CA ARG A 815 21.48 17.60 -3.24
C ARG A 815 22.10 18.51 -4.32
N SER A 816 22.06 18.08 -5.58
CA SER A 816 22.65 18.80 -6.72
C SER A 816 22.02 20.16 -6.96
N TRP A 817 20.68 20.28 -6.96
CA TRP A 817 20.05 21.58 -7.20
C TRP A 817 20.16 22.50 -5.99
N ILE A 818 20.15 21.99 -4.75
CA ILE A 818 20.38 22.82 -3.55
C ILE A 818 21.79 23.47 -3.62
N GLY A 819 22.79 22.71 -4.07
CA GLY A 819 24.12 23.23 -4.37
C GLY A 819 24.13 24.25 -5.52
N ALA A 820 23.42 23.96 -6.62
CA ALA A 820 23.32 24.86 -7.77
C ALA A 820 22.66 26.20 -7.39
N ILE A 821 21.56 26.19 -6.64
CA ILE A 821 20.85 27.39 -6.19
C ILE A 821 21.70 28.22 -5.23
N ARG A 822 22.42 27.62 -4.26
CA ARG A 822 23.37 28.38 -3.41
C ARG A 822 24.45 29.07 -4.26
N LYS A 823 25.00 28.37 -5.26
CA LYS A 823 26.03 28.88 -6.16
C LYS A 823 25.52 30.02 -7.04
N GLU A 824 24.35 29.85 -7.67
CA GLU A 824 23.76 30.83 -8.59
C GLU A 824 23.29 32.08 -7.84
N ALA A 825 22.73 31.92 -6.63
CA ALA A 825 22.33 33.00 -5.75
C ALA A 825 23.54 33.78 -5.16
N LYS A 826 24.77 33.27 -5.33
CA LYS A 826 26.04 33.91 -4.88
C LYS A 826 25.97 34.33 -3.41
N LEU A 827 25.41 33.45 -2.58
CA LEU A 827 25.17 33.71 -1.16
C LEU A 827 26.52 33.80 -0.42
N PRO A 828 26.72 34.78 0.48
CA PRO A 828 27.97 34.90 1.22
C PRO A 828 28.24 33.64 2.05
N ASP A 829 29.45 33.10 2.00
CA ASP A 829 29.81 31.91 2.80
C ASP A 829 29.78 32.15 4.32
N SER A 830 29.74 33.42 4.74
CA SER A 830 29.52 33.85 6.11
C SER A 830 28.04 33.85 6.55
N LEU A 831 27.08 33.65 5.63
CA LEU A 831 25.65 33.62 5.93
C LEU A 831 25.25 32.17 6.32
N PRO A 832 24.85 31.89 7.57
CA PRO A 832 24.46 30.54 7.97
C PRO A 832 23.18 30.11 7.26
N ILE A 833 23.22 29.00 6.53
CA ILE A 833 22.05 28.39 5.89
C ILE A 833 21.77 27.07 6.61
N PHE A 834 20.60 26.98 7.24
CA PHE A 834 20.06 25.71 7.75
C PHE A 834 19.09 25.13 6.73
N VAL A 835 19.15 23.83 6.50
CA VAL A 835 18.22 23.12 5.61
C VAL A 835 17.31 22.25 6.47
N GLU A 836 16.02 22.54 6.47
CA GLU A 836 15.01 21.72 7.14
C GLU A 836 14.78 20.47 6.27
N GLY A 837 15.28 19.33 6.77
CA GLY A 837 15.29 18.08 6.02
C GLY A 837 13.88 17.62 5.65
N PRO A 838 13.69 17.01 4.46
CA PRO A 838 12.39 16.53 4.03
C PRO A 838 11.78 15.53 5.02
N THR A 839 10.49 15.74 5.34
CA THR A 839 9.70 14.85 6.19
C THR A 839 8.49 14.31 5.44
N ASP A 840 8.47 13.00 5.17
CA ASP A 840 7.42 12.28 4.42
C ASP A 840 6.00 12.51 5.00
N GLN A 841 5.93 12.83 6.31
CA GLN A 841 4.71 13.21 7.00
C GLN A 841 4.68 14.73 7.28
N GLY A 842 3.69 15.43 6.74
CA GLY A 842 3.31 16.74 7.26
C GLY A 842 2.90 16.61 8.74
N TYR A 843 3.63 17.28 9.63
CA TYR A 843 3.35 17.48 11.07
C TYR A 843 3.27 16.24 11.99
N SER A 844 3.40 15.00 11.49
CA SER A 844 3.36 13.79 12.34
C SER A 844 4.75 13.37 12.85
N LEU A 845 5.21 14.06 13.90
CA LEU A 845 6.49 13.80 14.59
C LEU A 845 6.50 12.57 15.54
N SER A 846 5.72 11.52 15.25
CA SER A 846 5.32 10.52 16.26
C SER A 846 6.31 9.38 16.55
N GLN A 847 7.21 9.00 15.63
CA GLN A 847 8.19 7.93 15.88
C GLN A 847 9.62 8.20 15.40
N TRP A 848 9.84 8.86 14.25
CA TRP A 848 11.18 9.12 13.73
C TRP A 848 11.36 10.60 13.41
N THR A 849 12.18 11.29 14.23
CA THR A 849 12.64 12.65 13.89
C THR A 849 13.54 12.57 12.67
N ALA A 850 13.22 13.29 11.59
CA ALA A 850 14.30 13.81 10.75
C ALA A 850 15.13 14.76 11.64
N PRO A 851 16.43 14.51 11.88
CA PRO A 851 17.28 15.54 12.46
C PRO A 851 17.46 16.65 11.41
N TRP A 852 17.86 17.85 11.83
CA TRP A 852 18.44 18.83 10.89
C TRP A 852 19.84 18.32 10.51
N ALA A 853 19.90 17.29 9.66
CA ALA A 853 20.95 16.27 9.75
C ALA A 853 22.16 16.50 8.85
N ALA A 854 23.32 16.74 9.48
CA ALA A 854 24.63 16.65 8.83
C ALA A 854 25.21 15.21 8.79
N SER A 855 24.37 14.18 8.94
CA SER A 855 24.78 12.77 9.01
C SER A 855 24.68 12.02 7.67
N ASP A 856 24.40 12.71 6.57
CA ASP A 856 24.57 12.17 5.21
C ASP A 856 26.01 12.46 4.74
N PRO A 857 26.86 11.45 4.49
CA PRO A 857 28.26 11.65 4.09
C PRO A 857 28.42 12.30 2.70
N LEU A 858 27.32 12.53 1.97
CA LEU A 858 27.27 13.21 0.67
C LEU A 858 26.74 14.66 0.76
N MET A 859 26.49 15.19 1.97
CA MET A 859 26.41 16.64 2.18
C MET A 859 27.82 17.27 2.13
N PRO A 860 27.98 18.51 1.61
CA PRO A 860 29.24 19.22 1.69
C PRO A 860 29.72 19.35 3.14
N LYS A 861 31.01 19.06 3.39
CA LYS A 861 31.65 19.07 4.73
C LYS A 861 31.59 20.42 5.47
N GLU A 862 31.16 21.47 4.77
CA GLU A 862 31.00 22.85 5.23
C GLU A 862 29.67 23.10 5.94
N MET A 863 28.66 22.23 5.79
CA MET A 863 27.46 22.30 6.63
C MET A 863 27.79 21.73 8.03
N GLY A 864 27.43 22.49 9.08
CA GLY A 864 27.84 22.20 10.46
C GLY A 864 27.41 20.80 10.94
N LYS A 865 28.33 20.04 11.53
CA LYS A 865 28.25 18.58 11.75
C LYS A 865 27.21 18.08 12.77
N GLU A 866 26.44 18.96 13.39
CA GLU A 866 25.58 18.63 14.52
C GLU A 866 24.13 19.08 14.28
N PRO A 867 23.13 18.21 14.53
CA PRO A 867 21.74 18.55 14.23
C PRO A 867 21.10 19.43 15.31
N LEU A 868 20.14 20.26 14.91
CA LEU A 868 19.15 20.83 15.81
C LEU A 868 18.00 19.83 16.04
N LEU A 869 17.39 19.90 17.23
CA LEU A 869 16.25 19.08 17.64
C LEU A 869 14.94 19.88 17.49
N PRO A 870 14.08 19.60 16.48
CA PRO A 870 12.78 20.23 16.34
C PRO A 870 11.74 19.63 17.29
N LEU A 871 10.92 20.50 17.89
CA LEU A 871 9.77 20.18 18.73
C LEU A 871 8.57 21.02 18.26
N THR A 872 7.74 20.46 17.37
CA THR A 872 6.53 21.12 16.87
C THR A 872 5.37 20.97 17.85
N ILE A 873 4.79 22.11 18.26
CA ILE A 873 3.51 22.18 18.97
C ILE A 873 2.39 22.14 17.94
N ARG A 874 1.55 21.10 17.99
CA ARG A 874 0.46 20.91 17.05
C ARG A 874 -0.80 21.66 17.47
N ARG A 875 -1.76 21.80 16.56
CA ARG A 875 -3.06 22.46 16.81
C ARG A 875 -3.82 21.84 17.99
N GLU A 876 -3.76 20.52 18.13
CA GLU A 876 -4.37 19.70 19.17
C GLU A 876 -3.50 19.55 20.45
N SER A 877 -2.30 20.12 20.49
CA SER A 877 -1.40 19.98 21.65
C SER A 877 -1.91 20.72 22.89
N THR A 878 -2.11 19.97 23.97
CA THR A 878 -2.38 20.47 25.33
C THR A 878 -1.07 20.70 26.11
N PRO A 879 -1.06 21.48 27.20
CA PRO A 879 0.14 21.67 28.03
C PRO A 879 0.74 20.35 28.53
N VAL A 880 -0.11 19.36 28.83
CA VAL A 880 0.31 18.02 29.24
C VAL A 880 1.05 17.30 28.11
N SER A 881 0.53 17.35 26.88
CA SER A 881 1.19 16.73 25.72
C SER A 881 2.54 17.39 25.40
N VAL A 882 2.64 18.72 25.45
CA VAL A 882 3.89 19.47 25.21
C VAL A 882 4.93 19.13 26.28
N ARG A 883 4.55 19.14 27.56
CA ARG A 883 5.44 18.74 28.68
C ARG A 883 5.88 17.28 28.60
N THR A 884 4.97 16.37 28.21
CA THR A 884 5.28 14.93 28.08
C THR A 884 6.19 14.66 26.88
N GLY A 885 5.96 15.32 25.75
CA GLY A 885 6.83 15.24 24.57
C GLY A 885 8.24 15.76 24.87
N LEU A 886 8.36 16.96 25.45
CA LEU A 886 9.65 17.53 25.85
C LEU A 886 10.42 16.64 26.82
N SER A 887 9.78 16.25 27.93
CA SER A 887 10.44 15.39 28.93
C SER A 887 10.85 14.04 28.34
N THR A 888 9.96 13.37 27.60
CA THR A 888 10.29 12.07 26.98
C THR A 888 11.45 12.17 25.99
N GLN A 889 11.42 13.14 25.07
CA GLN A 889 12.46 13.26 24.03
C GLN A 889 13.80 13.76 24.59
N LEU A 890 13.79 14.73 25.52
CA LEU A 890 15.01 15.19 26.18
C LEU A 890 15.63 14.10 27.06
N ILE A 891 14.85 13.43 27.91
CA ILE A 891 15.36 12.38 28.80
C ILE A 891 15.88 11.19 28.00
N GLN A 892 15.20 10.75 26.93
CA GLN A 892 15.69 9.65 26.07
C GLN A 892 17.01 9.97 25.35
N ARG A 893 17.32 11.25 25.08
CA ARG A 893 18.54 11.68 24.37
C ARG A 893 19.68 12.11 25.30
N LEU A 894 19.36 12.67 26.47
CA LEU A 894 20.34 13.06 27.51
C LEU A 894 20.72 11.88 28.42
N GLY A 895 19.76 11.02 28.77
CA GLY A 895 19.90 9.95 29.77
C GLY A 895 20.78 8.75 29.40
N LYS A 896 21.59 8.84 28.34
CA LYS A 896 22.49 7.76 27.88
C LYS A 896 23.98 7.98 28.17
N GLY A 897 24.33 8.99 28.98
CA GLY A 897 25.70 9.22 29.47
C GLY A 897 26.73 9.61 28.39
N LYS A 898 26.30 9.83 27.16
CA LYS A 898 27.10 10.35 26.04
C LYS A 898 26.77 11.84 25.85
N LYS A 899 27.70 12.61 25.29
CA LYS A 899 27.45 14.01 24.91
C LYS A 899 26.17 14.08 24.05
N PRO A 900 25.29 15.10 24.24
CA PRO A 900 24.09 15.23 23.43
C PRO A 900 24.48 15.30 21.95
N ALA A 901 23.89 14.42 21.13
CA ALA A 901 24.14 14.35 19.69
C ALA A 901 23.33 15.41 18.90
N PHE A 902 23.18 16.59 19.48
CA PHE A 902 22.43 17.73 18.94
C PHE A 902 22.94 19.03 19.60
N SER A 903 23.12 20.10 18.83
CA SER A 903 23.62 21.37 19.38
C SER A 903 22.54 22.18 20.10
N GLY A 904 21.27 22.03 19.71
CA GLY A 904 20.20 22.95 20.13
C GLY A 904 18.77 22.47 19.94
N LEU A 905 17.83 23.34 20.30
CA LEU A 905 16.40 23.06 20.41
C LEU A 905 15.61 24.10 19.61
N VAL A 906 14.73 23.63 18.72
CA VAL A 906 13.81 24.49 17.96
C VAL A 906 12.39 24.19 18.42
N ILE A 907 11.71 25.13 19.05
CA ILE A 907 10.29 25.01 19.38
C ILE A 907 9.50 25.64 18.23
N ASP A 908 8.65 24.86 17.59
CA ASP A 908 7.87 25.28 16.43
C ASP A 908 6.39 25.49 16.80
N LEU A 909 5.93 26.74 16.66
CA LEU A 909 4.58 27.20 16.95
C LEU A 909 3.74 27.43 15.68
N THR A 910 4.25 27.12 14.49
CA THR A 910 3.62 27.50 13.21
C THR A 910 2.21 26.94 12.98
N ALA A 911 1.78 25.95 13.76
CA ALA A 911 0.43 25.36 13.72
C ALA A 911 -0.60 26.04 14.65
N LYS A 912 -0.26 27.16 15.31
CA LYS A 912 -1.12 27.91 16.25
C LYS A 912 -0.97 29.43 16.12
N PRO A 913 -1.97 30.22 16.57
CA PRO A 913 -1.76 31.64 16.88
C PRO A 913 -0.65 31.81 17.93
N LEU A 914 0.04 32.96 17.92
CA LEU A 914 1.23 33.15 18.75
C LEU A 914 0.93 33.00 20.25
N ASP A 915 -0.05 33.73 20.77
CA ASP A 915 -0.41 33.71 22.20
C ASP A 915 -0.83 32.31 22.66
N ASP A 916 -1.58 31.59 21.82
CA ASP A 916 -1.97 30.20 22.01
C ASP A 916 -0.72 29.31 22.21
N GLY A 917 0.28 29.45 21.33
CA GLY A 917 1.55 28.73 21.41
C GLY A 917 2.41 29.12 22.63
N LEU A 918 2.52 30.41 22.94
CA LEU A 918 3.27 30.92 24.09
C LEU A 918 2.61 30.55 25.44
N SER A 919 1.27 30.42 25.46
CA SER A 919 0.53 29.94 26.63
C SER A 919 0.87 28.48 26.95
N LEU A 920 0.96 27.61 25.92
CA LEU A 920 1.33 26.20 26.06
C LEU A 920 2.76 25.98 26.56
N LEU A 921 3.66 26.94 26.31
CA LEU A 921 5.03 26.94 26.84
C LEU A 921 5.16 27.45 28.28
N SER A 922 4.11 28.06 28.85
CA SER A 922 4.18 28.63 30.19
C SER A 922 4.15 27.56 31.32
N PRO A 923 3.39 26.45 31.23
CA PRO A 923 3.42 25.35 32.20
C PRO A 923 4.65 24.43 32.17
N LEU A 924 5.72 24.77 31.44
CA LEU A 924 6.96 23.96 31.40
C LEU A 924 7.80 24.01 32.70
N ALA A 925 7.32 24.73 33.70
CA ALA A 925 7.88 25.04 35.03
C ALA A 925 8.39 23.87 35.91
N VAL A 926 8.47 22.62 35.42
CA VAL A 926 8.63 21.41 36.24
C VAL A 926 9.60 20.37 35.64
N VAL A 927 10.38 20.71 34.60
CA VAL A 927 11.37 19.79 33.97
C VAL A 927 12.82 20.17 34.34
N GLY A 928 13.00 21.11 35.28
CA GLY A 928 14.31 21.59 35.76
C GLY A 928 14.90 20.80 36.93
N LYS A 929 14.69 19.47 36.99
CA LYS A 929 15.29 18.54 37.96
C LYS A 929 15.70 17.25 37.25
#